data_AF-A0A2K9LBH5-F1
#
_entry.id   AF-A0A2K9LBH5-F1
#
_cell.length_a   1.000
_cell.length_b   1.000
_cell.length_c   1.000
_cell.angle_alpha   90.00
_cell.angle_beta   90.00
_cell.angle_gamma   90.00
#
_symmetry.space_group_name_H-M   'P 1'
#
loop_
_entity.id
_entity.type
_entity.pdbx_description
1 polymer ?
#
loop_
_entity_poly.entity_id
_entity_poly.type
_entity_poly.pdbx_seq_one_letter_code
_entity_poly.pdbx_strand_id
1 'polypeptide(L)'
;MEYLDLVPLLGARGRVRLPGSKSISNRVLLLAAMAEGETDIRDLLASDDVERMLDALRTLGVVWRRHDGSDHYTVQGVGGVFPVKTAELFLGNAGTAFRPLTAVLALAGGEYRLSGVARMHERPIGDLVDALRQAGAAIDYLGAEGYPPLAIHPARVRAGGTLRVRGDVSSQFLTALLMALPLTGEETTIEVVGELISKPYIAITLALMARFGVEVRREGWQRFIVPAGARYRSPGTVYVEGDASSASYFLAAGAIGGGPVRVEGVGRDSIQGDVRFAEALAQMGARIDMGPNWIEASAPQSGRLRAFDMDLNHIPDAAMTLAVTALFADGRCTLRNIASWRVKETDRIAAMATELRKVGATVEEGPDYLVITPPATLQVAQIDTYDDHRMAMCFSLVSLGGVRVRINDPQCVNKTFPSYFERFAEVAQPVPVIAIDGPSASGKGTVAAQVAAALGWHYLDSGALYRTVALAAMRAGMSLDDEPRLAHIAAALPVTFEGGRIWLDGEEVTAQIRTEACSVAASKVAALPAVRQALLDRQRDFRAAPGLVAEGRDIGSVVFPDASLKVFLTASVQARAERRYKQLIEKGMAANMESLLRELSERDARDAARAVAPLKQLPDAELLDTTCMDVKQAVSFVLERVSAVRSMAA
;
A
#
# COMPACT_ATOMS: atom_id res chain seq x y z
N MET A 1 -13.85 -5.08 -9.22
CA MET A 1 -13.08 -4.82 -7.98
C MET A 1 -11.72 -4.33 -8.42
N GLU A 2 -11.32 -3.15 -7.95
CA GLU A 2 -10.02 -2.60 -8.31
C GLU A 2 -8.92 -3.27 -7.48
N TYR A 3 -7.74 -3.44 -8.06
CA TYR A 3 -6.60 -4.04 -7.38
C TYR A 3 -5.30 -3.41 -7.86
N LEU A 4 -4.26 -3.53 -7.04
CA LEU A 4 -2.88 -3.16 -7.38
C LEU A 4 -1.96 -4.37 -7.23
N ASP A 5 -1.26 -4.75 -8.30
CA ASP A 5 -0.21 -5.76 -8.23
C ASP A 5 1.13 -5.10 -7.89
N LEU A 6 1.67 -5.41 -6.71
CA LEU A 6 3.01 -5.04 -6.30
C LEU A 6 4.00 -6.11 -6.76
N VAL A 7 5.03 -5.68 -7.47
CA VAL A 7 6.05 -6.55 -8.04
C VAL A 7 7.04 -7.02 -6.96
N PRO A 8 7.69 -8.18 -7.14
CA PRO A 8 8.80 -8.60 -6.28
C PRO A 8 9.89 -7.52 -6.20
N LEU A 9 10.37 -7.23 -4.98
CA LEU A 9 11.42 -6.26 -4.73
C LEU A 9 12.73 -6.94 -4.30
N LEU A 10 13.86 -6.33 -4.66
CA LEU A 10 15.21 -6.67 -4.20
C LEU A 10 15.58 -5.96 -2.90
N GLY A 11 14.94 -4.83 -2.61
CA GLY A 11 15.25 -4.01 -1.44
C GLY A 11 14.50 -2.69 -1.43
N ALA A 12 14.84 -1.85 -0.46
CA ALA A 12 14.33 -0.49 -0.35
C ALA A 12 15.45 0.47 0.10
N ARG A 13 15.60 1.59 -0.62
CA ARG A 13 16.59 2.64 -0.36
C ARG A 13 16.07 3.99 -0.83
N GLY A 14 16.44 5.06 -0.15
CA GLY A 14 16.12 6.42 -0.59
C GLY A 14 15.60 7.30 0.54
N ARG A 15 14.83 8.34 0.15
CA ARG A 15 14.21 9.27 1.09
C ARG A 15 12.76 9.49 0.73
N VAL A 16 11.91 9.64 1.74
CA VAL A 16 10.49 9.93 1.57
C VAL A 16 10.08 11.00 2.56
N ARG A 17 9.32 11.99 2.10
CA ARG A 17 8.69 13.00 2.96
C ARG A 17 7.25 12.59 3.23
N LEU A 18 6.87 12.54 4.50
CA LEU A 18 5.52 12.18 4.91
C LEU A 18 4.55 13.35 4.70
N PRO A 19 3.27 13.06 4.37
CA PRO A 19 2.21 14.03 4.53
C PRO A 19 1.90 14.26 6.01
N GLY A 20 1.18 15.34 6.31
CA GLY A 20 0.78 15.68 7.68
C GLY A 20 -0.01 14.56 8.38
N SER A 21 0.07 14.49 9.70
CA SER A 21 -0.67 13.51 10.49
C SER A 21 -2.16 13.82 10.51
N LYS A 22 -3.00 12.86 10.08
CA LYS A 22 -4.46 12.93 10.19
C LYS A 22 -4.93 13.31 11.59
N SER A 23 -4.34 12.68 12.60
CA SER A 23 -4.73 12.87 13.99
C SER A 23 -4.41 14.28 14.49
N ILE A 24 -3.30 14.87 14.03
CA ILE A 24 -2.94 16.25 14.35
C ILE A 24 -3.79 17.22 13.53
N SER A 25 -3.97 16.98 12.22
CA SER A 25 -4.77 17.82 11.33
C SER A 25 -6.19 18.05 11.87
N ASN A 26 -6.93 16.98 12.21
CA ASN A 26 -8.29 17.12 12.72
C ASN A 26 -8.36 17.82 14.09
N ARG A 27 -7.35 17.62 14.96
CA ARG A 27 -7.28 18.32 16.25
C ARG A 27 -6.97 19.81 16.06
N VAL A 28 -5.98 20.13 15.24
CA VAL A 28 -5.57 21.52 14.96
C VAL A 28 -6.70 22.28 14.28
N LEU A 29 -7.40 21.69 13.31
CA LEU A 29 -8.57 22.32 12.68
C LEU A 29 -9.66 22.68 13.69
N LEU A 30 -10.02 21.73 14.57
CA LEU A 30 -11.05 21.96 15.56
C LEU A 30 -10.62 22.96 16.64
N LEU A 31 -9.37 22.90 17.11
CA LEU A 31 -8.81 23.88 18.05
C LEU A 31 -8.75 25.28 17.43
N ALA A 32 -8.30 25.40 16.18
CA ALA A 32 -8.26 26.67 15.46
C ALA A 32 -9.66 27.25 15.25
N ALA A 33 -10.64 26.40 14.93
CA ALA A 33 -12.03 26.82 14.84
C ALA A 33 -12.56 27.34 16.18
N MET A 34 -12.24 26.68 17.30
CA MET A 34 -12.70 27.10 18.63
C MET A 34 -11.92 28.28 19.22
N ALA A 35 -10.76 28.64 18.65
CA ALA A 35 -9.89 29.67 19.20
C ALA A 35 -10.39 31.10 18.98
N GLU A 36 -9.88 32.03 19.78
CA GLU A 36 -9.90 33.46 19.48
C GLU A 36 -8.75 33.81 18.51
N GLY A 37 -9.08 34.52 17.43
CA GLY A 37 -8.12 34.97 16.42
C GLY A 37 -8.03 34.08 15.17
N GLU A 38 -7.11 34.43 14.28
CA GLU A 38 -6.86 33.73 13.02
C GLU A 38 -5.67 32.78 13.18
N THR A 39 -5.79 31.54 12.69
CA THR A 39 -4.70 30.54 12.72
C THR A 39 -4.29 30.14 11.31
N ASP A 40 -3.01 30.28 11.00
CA ASP A 40 -2.39 29.74 9.79
C ASP A 40 -1.87 28.31 10.05
N ILE A 41 -2.40 27.34 9.31
CA ILE A 41 -2.07 25.92 9.43
C ILE A 41 -1.27 25.48 8.20
N ARG A 42 -0.06 24.99 8.42
CA ARG A 42 0.89 24.51 7.39
C ARG A 42 0.95 22.99 7.38
N ASP A 43 1.17 22.42 6.20
CA ASP A 43 1.31 20.98 5.95
C ASP A 43 0.08 20.17 6.41
N LEU A 44 -1.12 20.77 6.29
CA LEU A 44 -2.37 20.09 6.64
C LEU A 44 -2.60 18.91 5.70
N LEU A 45 -2.94 17.74 6.23
CA LEU A 45 -3.16 16.55 5.42
C LEU A 45 -4.36 16.71 4.47
N ALA A 46 -4.12 16.55 3.17
CA ALA A 46 -5.18 16.33 2.19
C ALA A 46 -5.62 14.86 2.22
N SER A 47 -6.76 14.57 2.85
CA SER A 47 -7.34 13.22 2.95
C SER A 47 -8.86 13.28 3.17
N ASP A 48 -9.56 12.18 2.90
CA ASP A 48 -11.01 12.09 3.06
C ASP A 48 -11.48 12.51 4.46
N ASP A 49 -10.80 12.03 5.52
CA ASP A 49 -11.17 12.33 6.91
C ASP A 49 -10.99 13.82 7.27
N VAL A 50 -10.01 14.50 6.68
CA VAL A 50 -9.76 15.94 6.91
C VAL A 50 -10.74 16.80 6.11
N GLU A 51 -11.06 16.40 4.87
CA GLU A 51 -12.10 17.06 4.08
C GLU A 51 -13.46 16.99 4.79
N ARG A 52 -13.82 15.86 5.42
CA ARG A 52 -15.05 15.78 6.24
C ARG A 52 -15.05 16.75 7.43
N MET A 53 -13.90 16.97 8.08
CA MET A 53 -13.78 17.97 9.14
C MET A 53 -13.96 19.39 8.58
N LEU A 54 -13.29 19.71 7.47
CA LEU A 54 -13.38 21.01 6.80
C LEU A 54 -14.80 21.34 6.36
N ASP A 55 -15.51 20.38 5.77
CA ASP A 55 -16.92 20.51 5.39
C ASP A 55 -17.81 20.75 6.61
N ALA A 56 -17.62 19.99 7.69
CA ALA A 56 -18.38 20.17 8.92
C ALA A 56 -18.17 21.56 9.54
N LEU A 57 -16.91 22.01 9.60
CA LEU A 57 -16.57 23.35 10.11
C LEU A 57 -17.21 24.45 9.24
N ARG A 58 -17.20 24.30 7.91
CA ARG A 58 -17.88 25.23 7.01
C ARG A 58 -19.39 25.27 7.28
N THR A 59 -20.04 24.11 7.40
CA THR A 59 -21.47 24.01 7.72
C THR A 59 -21.81 24.63 9.08
N LEU A 60 -20.89 24.56 10.04
CA LEU A 60 -21.03 25.19 11.36
C LEU A 60 -20.78 26.71 11.35
N GLY A 61 -20.47 27.30 10.19
CA GLY A 61 -20.24 28.74 10.02
C GLY A 61 -18.81 29.19 10.31
N VAL A 62 -17.85 28.26 10.42
CA VAL A 62 -16.42 28.60 10.55
C VAL A 62 -15.88 28.99 9.18
N VAL A 63 -15.25 30.16 9.11
CA VAL A 63 -14.61 30.64 7.88
C VAL A 63 -13.19 30.09 7.82
N TRP A 64 -12.88 29.36 6.75
CA TRP A 64 -11.53 28.94 6.43
C TRP A 64 -11.23 29.11 4.94
N ARG A 65 -9.96 29.31 4.62
CA ARG A 65 -9.48 29.46 3.24
C ARG A 65 -8.29 28.53 3.02
N ARG A 66 -8.30 27.80 1.91
CA ARG A 66 -7.12 27.10 1.40
C ARG A 66 -6.36 28.06 0.48
N HIS A 67 -5.05 28.14 0.63
CA HIS A 67 -4.20 28.92 -0.27
C HIS A 67 -3.86 28.10 -1.52
N ASP A 68 -3.95 28.72 -2.69
CA ASP A 68 -3.92 28.05 -4.00
C ASP A 68 -2.77 27.05 -4.14
N GLY A 69 -3.12 25.81 -4.55
CA GLY A 69 -2.16 24.75 -4.88
C GLY A 69 -1.32 24.22 -3.71
N SER A 70 -1.72 24.48 -2.46
CA SER A 70 -0.91 24.10 -1.28
C SER A 70 -1.72 23.43 -0.16
N ASP A 71 -1.00 22.85 0.79
CA ASP A 71 -1.53 22.29 2.04
C ASP A 71 -1.56 23.35 3.17
N HIS A 72 -1.71 24.62 2.78
CA HIS A 72 -1.76 25.77 3.68
C HIS A 72 -3.21 26.28 3.79
N TYR A 73 -3.67 26.40 5.03
CA TYR A 73 -5.02 26.84 5.36
C TYR A 73 -4.98 27.96 6.38
N THR A 74 -5.86 28.95 6.22
CA THR A 74 -6.12 29.97 7.24
C THR A 74 -7.52 29.73 7.80
N VAL A 75 -7.64 29.62 9.13
CA VAL A 75 -8.90 29.39 9.85
C VAL A 75 -9.19 30.58 10.75
N GLN A 76 -10.35 31.19 10.56
CA GLN A 76 -10.86 32.25 11.44
C GLN A 76 -11.62 31.62 12.60
N GLY A 77 -11.05 31.68 13.80
CA GLY A 77 -11.65 31.10 14.99
C GLY A 77 -12.90 31.83 15.44
N VAL A 78 -13.86 31.08 16.01
CA VAL A 78 -15.18 31.57 16.46
C VAL A 78 -15.25 31.81 17.97
N GLY A 79 -14.11 31.76 18.69
CA GLY A 79 -14.04 32.02 20.12
C GLY A 79 -14.91 31.07 20.96
N GLY A 80 -15.07 29.83 20.51
CA GLY A 80 -15.85 28.78 21.18
C GLY A 80 -17.36 28.82 20.95
N VAL A 81 -17.88 29.84 20.24
CA VAL A 81 -19.33 29.96 19.97
C VAL A 81 -19.59 29.78 18.48
N PHE A 82 -19.96 28.56 18.09
CA PHE A 82 -20.32 28.26 16.69
C PHE A 82 -21.49 29.12 16.20
N PRO A 83 -21.35 29.84 15.06
CA PRO A 83 -22.39 30.71 14.51
C PRO A 83 -23.67 29.97 14.13
N VAL A 84 -23.55 28.75 13.59
CA VAL A 84 -24.70 27.94 13.19
C VAL A 84 -25.13 27.04 14.35
N LYS A 85 -26.37 27.22 14.79
CA LYS A 85 -26.98 26.46 15.90
C LYS A 85 -27.89 25.32 15.45
N THR A 86 -28.11 25.14 14.15
CA THR A 86 -28.87 24.03 13.60
C THR A 86 -28.17 23.48 12.37
N ALA A 87 -27.70 22.22 12.39
CA ALA A 87 -27.03 21.62 11.25
C ALA A 87 -27.08 20.09 11.23
N GLU A 88 -27.06 19.53 10.02
CA GLU A 88 -26.80 18.10 9.78
C GLU A 88 -25.38 17.92 9.24
N LEU A 89 -24.61 17.03 9.86
CA LEU A 89 -23.20 16.80 9.56
C LEU A 89 -23.02 15.34 9.15
N PHE A 90 -22.59 15.14 7.90
CA PHE A 90 -22.16 13.84 7.39
C PHE A 90 -20.63 13.73 7.47
N LEU A 91 -20.14 12.81 8.30
CA LEU A 91 -18.71 12.69 8.63
C LEU A 91 -18.07 11.42 8.06
N GLY A 92 -18.73 10.74 7.12
CA GLY A 92 -18.21 9.53 6.48
C GLY A 92 -17.82 8.45 7.49
N ASN A 93 -16.59 7.91 7.39
CA ASN A 93 -16.00 6.98 8.38
C ASN A 93 -14.91 7.67 9.26
N ALA A 94 -14.93 9.00 9.35
CA ALA A 94 -13.90 9.81 10.00
C ALA A 94 -14.04 9.87 11.53
N GLY A 95 -13.60 8.81 12.22
CA GLY A 95 -13.74 8.71 13.69
C GLY A 95 -13.00 9.82 14.46
N THR A 96 -11.87 10.29 13.91
CA THR A 96 -11.07 11.39 14.50
C THR A 96 -11.74 12.76 14.33
N ALA A 97 -12.75 12.89 13.48
CA ALA A 97 -13.60 14.07 13.38
C ALA A 97 -14.91 13.88 14.18
N PHE A 98 -15.58 12.73 14.02
CA PHE A 98 -16.88 12.43 14.62
C PHE A 98 -16.89 12.60 16.14
N ARG A 99 -15.94 11.99 16.85
CA ARG A 99 -15.93 11.99 18.32
C ARG A 99 -15.65 13.39 18.90
N PRO A 100 -14.60 14.13 18.47
CA PRO A 100 -14.40 15.50 18.95
C PRO A 100 -15.55 16.45 18.60
N LEU A 101 -16.11 16.39 17.39
CA LEU A 101 -17.26 17.21 17.02
C LEU A 101 -18.49 16.90 17.87
N THR A 102 -18.74 15.61 18.17
CA THR A 102 -19.84 15.22 19.08
C THR A 102 -19.70 15.92 20.43
N ALA A 103 -18.52 15.87 21.05
CA ALA A 103 -18.28 16.48 22.36
C ALA A 103 -18.39 18.01 22.32
N VAL A 104 -17.81 18.64 21.31
CA VAL A 104 -17.84 20.10 21.15
C VAL A 104 -19.27 20.59 20.94
N LEU A 105 -20.02 19.97 20.04
CA LEU A 105 -21.38 20.39 19.70
C LEU A 105 -22.37 20.12 20.83
N ALA A 106 -22.17 19.04 21.59
CA ALA A 106 -22.94 18.74 22.81
C ALA A 106 -22.83 19.83 23.88
N LEU A 107 -21.74 20.59 23.89
CA LEU A 107 -21.51 21.69 24.83
C LEU A 107 -21.72 23.08 24.21
N ALA A 108 -22.02 23.15 22.91
CA ALA A 108 -22.15 24.40 22.15
C ALA A 108 -23.58 25.00 22.12
N GLY A 109 -24.56 24.30 22.73
CA GLY A 109 -25.93 24.79 22.90
C GLY A 109 -26.75 24.92 21.62
N GLY A 110 -26.60 24.00 20.67
CA GLY A 110 -27.37 23.95 19.42
C GLY A 110 -28.06 22.61 19.18
N GLU A 111 -28.76 22.50 18.06
CA GLU A 111 -29.46 21.31 17.58
C GLU A 111 -28.71 20.71 16.38
N TYR A 112 -28.10 19.54 16.56
CA TYR A 112 -27.21 18.97 15.54
C TYR A 112 -27.53 17.50 15.28
N ARG A 113 -27.43 17.08 14.02
CA ARG A 113 -27.51 15.65 13.64
C ARG A 113 -26.17 15.21 13.06
N LEU A 114 -25.56 14.19 13.63
CA LEU A 114 -24.27 13.65 13.17
C LEU A 114 -24.48 12.23 12.64
N SER A 115 -24.02 11.99 11.41
CA SER A 115 -24.15 10.69 10.73
C SER A 115 -22.89 10.34 9.93
N GLY A 116 -22.83 9.11 9.44
CA GLY A 116 -21.74 8.64 8.60
C GLY A 116 -22.19 7.54 7.64
N VAL A 117 -21.22 6.83 7.08
CA VAL A 117 -21.50 5.60 6.31
C VAL A 117 -21.96 4.47 7.25
N ALA A 118 -22.53 3.40 6.70
CA ALA A 118 -23.01 2.24 7.50
C ALA A 118 -21.97 1.75 8.52
N ARG A 119 -20.70 1.65 8.11
CA ARG A 119 -19.61 1.24 9.01
C ARG A 119 -19.40 2.19 10.21
N MET A 120 -19.66 3.49 10.07
CA MET A 120 -19.60 4.42 11.22
C MET A 120 -20.66 4.09 12.27
N HIS A 121 -21.81 3.58 11.85
CA HIS A 121 -22.92 3.20 12.75
C HIS A 121 -22.65 1.89 13.51
N GLU A 122 -21.53 1.21 13.23
CA GLU A 122 -21.06 0.02 13.94
C GLU A 122 -19.90 0.34 14.89
N ARG A 123 -19.47 1.60 14.97
CA ARG A 123 -18.35 2.02 15.81
C ARG A 123 -18.85 2.58 17.15
N PRO A 124 -18.37 2.05 18.28
CA PRO A 124 -18.89 2.47 19.58
C PRO A 124 -18.57 3.93 19.87
N ILE A 125 -19.56 4.62 20.46
CA ILE A 125 -19.46 5.98 20.98
C ILE A 125 -20.13 6.16 22.35
N GLY A 126 -20.77 5.10 22.87
CA GLY A 126 -21.54 5.11 24.13
C GLY A 126 -20.83 5.76 25.31
N ASP A 127 -19.59 5.33 25.60
CA ASP A 127 -18.82 5.87 26.74
C ASP A 127 -18.59 7.39 26.66
N LEU A 128 -18.47 7.94 25.44
CA LEU A 128 -18.37 9.39 25.25
C LEU A 128 -19.71 10.08 25.51
N VAL A 129 -20.80 9.52 24.98
CA VAL A 129 -22.16 10.07 25.20
C VAL A 129 -22.52 10.04 26.68
N ASP A 130 -22.20 8.96 27.39
CA ASP A 130 -22.46 8.85 28.83
C ASP A 130 -21.63 9.85 29.64
N ALA A 131 -20.38 10.10 29.27
CA ALA A 131 -19.56 11.15 29.87
C ALA A 131 -20.11 12.57 29.60
N LEU A 132 -20.62 12.82 28.39
CA LEU A 132 -21.24 14.11 28.05
C LEU A 132 -22.57 14.33 28.77
N ARG A 133 -23.38 13.27 28.94
CA ARG A 133 -24.63 13.31 29.71
C ARG A 133 -24.38 13.60 31.20
N GLN A 134 -23.27 13.13 31.77
CA GLN A 134 -22.83 13.53 33.13
C GLN A 134 -22.61 15.05 33.23
N ALA A 135 -22.16 15.70 32.16
CA ALA A 135 -22.02 17.16 32.07
C ALA A 135 -23.33 17.88 31.70
N GLY A 136 -24.45 17.18 31.63
CA GLY A 136 -25.78 17.74 31.33
C GLY A 136 -26.10 17.88 29.85
N ALA A 137 -25.33 17.28 28.94
CA ALA A 137 -25.65 17.27 27.52
C ALA A 137 -26.90 16.41 27.21
N ALA A 138 -27.71 16.84 26.25
CA ALA A 138 -28.85 16.08 25.74
C ALA A 138 -28.49 15.49 24.37
N ILE A 139 -28.37 14.16 24.31
CA ILE A 139 -27.95 13.42 23.11
C ILE A 139 -28.82 12.17 22.99
N ASP A 140 -29.44 11.97 21.82
CA ASP A 140 -30.21 10.78 21.46
C ASP A 140 -29.50 9.96 20.40
N TYR A 141 -29.62 8.63 20.51
CA TYR A 141 -29.25 7.72 19.43
C TYR A 141 -30.40 7.64 18.43
N LEU A 142 -30.10 7.85 17.15
CA LEU A 142 -31.08 7.75 16.06
C LEU A 142 -31.16 6.34 15.46
N GLY A 143 -30.29 5.43 15.93
CA GLY A 143 -30.21 4.03 15.50
C GLY A 143 -29.97 3.10 16.69
N ALA A 144 -28.94 2.26 16.61
CA ALA A 144 -28.57 1.36 17.69
C ALA A 144 -28.02 2.14 18.91
N GLU A 145 -28.45 1.76 20.11
CA GLU A 145 -27.97 2.37 21.35
C GLU A 145 -26.45 2.18 21.52
N GLY A 146 -25.74 3.28 21.84
CA GLY A 146 -24.28 3.27 21.98
C GLY A 146 -23.51 3.52 20.68
N TYR A 147 -24.21 3.72 19.56
CA TYR A 147 -23.63 3.89 18.22
C TYR A 147 -24.23 5.08 17.46
N PRO A 148 -23.48 5.71 16.54
CA PRO A 148 -24.06 6.68 15.59
C PRO A 148 -25.20 6.07 14.74
N PRO A 149 -26.10 6.88 14.15
CA PRO A 149 -26.12 8.34 14.15
C PRO A 149 -26.68 8.96 15.44
N LEU A 150 -26.33 10.24 15.68
CA LEU A 150 -26.68 10.98 16.90
C LEU A 150 -27.53 12.21 16.58
N ALA A 151 -28.49 12.51 17.45
CA ALA A 151 -29.11 13.83 17.56
C ALA A 151 -28.66 14.50 18.86
N ILE A 152 -28.15 15.72 18.76
CA ILE A 152 -27.70 16.55 19.87
C ILE A 152 -28.69 17.71 20.01
N HIS A 153 -29.17 17.97 21.23
CA HIS A 153 -30.15 19.00 21.51
C HIS A 153 -29.59 20.11 22.39
N PRO A 154 -30.18 21.32 22.35
CA PRO A 154 -29.88 22.36 23.31
C PRO A 154 -30.12 21.89 24.74
N ALA A 155 -29.11 22.00 25.61
CA ALA A 155 -29.19 21.58 27.00
C ALA A 155 -28.49 22.57 27.93
N ARG A 156 -28.89 22.57 29.21
CA ARG A 156 -28.20 23.33 30.24
C ARG A 156 -26.99 22.52 30.74
N VAL A 157 -25.83 22.80 30.15
CA VAL A 157 -24.55 22.23 30.54
C VAL A 157 -24.23 22.56 32.02
N ARG A 158 -23.72 21.56 32.74
CA ARG A 158 -23.24 21.63 34.12
C ARG A 158 -21.95 20.82 34.20
N ALA A 159 -20.84 21.42 33.77
CA ALA A 159 -19.57 20.71 33.67
C ALA A 159 -18.76 20.78 34.98
N GLY A 160 -19.09 21.70 35.88
CA GLY A 160 -18.47 21.82 37.20
C GLY A 160 -18.49 20.50 37.97
N GLY A 161 -17.30 20.04 38.39
CA GLY A 161 -17.14 18.81 39.17
C GLY A 161 -16.31 17.75 38.47
N THR A 162 -16.73 16.50 38.59
CA THR A 162 -15.99 15.32 38.09
C THR A 162 -16.82 14.50 37.13
N LEU A 163 -16.26 14.26 35.94
CA LEU A 163 -16.80 13.38 34.91
C LEU A 163 -15.98 12.08 34.87
N ARG A 164 -16.64 10.96 34.61
CA ARG A 164 -15.99 9.65 34.47
C ARG A 164 -16.08 9.15 33.04
N VAL A 165 -14.97 8.65 32.51
CA VAL A 165 -14.89 8.02 31.19
C VAL A 165 -14.03 6.77 31.25
N ARG A 166 -14.41 5.73 30.51
CA ARG A 166 -13.60 4.51 30.40
C ARG A 166 -12.29 4.77 29.64
N GLY A 167 -11.18 4.31 30.21
CA GLY A 167 -9.84 4.46 29.65
C GLY A 167 -9.42 3.35 28.69
N ASP A 168 -10.11 2.20 28.73
CA ASP A 168 -9.71 0.94 28.10
C ASP A 168 -10.37 0.68 26.74
N VAL A 169 -11.27 1.56 26.30
CA VAL A 169 -12.03 1.41 25.05
C VAL A 169 -11.43 2.22 23.90
N SER A 170 -11.28 3.54 24.07
CA SER A 170 -10.77 4.43 23.01
C SER A 170 -10.22 5.73 23.55
N SER A 171 -8.97 6.08 23.17
CA SER A 171 -8.37 7.37 23.49
C SER A 171 -9.14 8.56 22.90
N GLN A 172 -9.92 8.34 21.84
CA GLN A 172 -10.65 9.42 21.18
C GLN A 172 -11.78 9.98 22.05
N PHE A 173 -12.30 9.22 23.02
CA PHE A 173 -13.33 9.70 23.95
C PHE A 173 -12.74 10.72 24.92
N LEU A 174 -11.63 10.36 25.57
CA LEU A 174 -10.92 11.28 26.47
C LEU A 174 -10.38 12.51 25.70
N THR A 175 -9.82 12.32 24.49
CA THR A 175 -9.45 13.45 23.61
C THR A 175 -10.64 14.39 23.39
N ALA A 176 -11.81 13.86 23.02
CA ALA A 176 -12.99 14.66 22.70
C ALA A 176 -13.46 15.48 23.92
N LEU A 177 -13.50 14.86 25.10
CA LEU A 177 -13.85 15.54 26.35
C LEU A 177 -12.83 16.64 26.69
N LEU A 178 -11.53 16.33 26.65
CA LEU A 178 -10.47 17.30 26.94
C LEU A 178 -10.56 18.54 26.05
N MET A 179 -10.83 18.36 24.75
CA MET A 179 -10.95 19.46 23.81
C MET A 179 -12.23 20.29 23.97
N ALA A 180 -13.33 19.68 24.43
CA ALA A 180 -14.63 20.33 24.52
C ALA A 180 -14.85 21.07 25.84
N LEU A 181 -14.35 20.56 26.96
CA LEU A 181 -14.61 21.12 28.29
C LEU A 181 -14.15 22.57 28.51
N PRO A 182 -13.08 23.09 27.89
CA PRO A 182 -12.74 24.51 27.98
C PRO A 182 -13.88 25.44 27.55
N LEU A 183 -14.77 25.00 26.65
CA LEU A 183 -15.92 25.79 26.18
C LEU A 183 -16.93 26.12 27.30
N THR A 184 -16.92 25.34 28.37
CA THR A 184 -17.85 25.50 29.50
C THR A 184 -17.45 26.67 30.40
N GLY A 185 -16.18 27.05 30.40
CA GLY A 185 -15.62 28.03 31.33
C GLY A 185 -15.55 27.59 32.80
N GLU A 186 -16.01 26.37 33.11
CA GLU A 186 -16.02 25.80 34.46
C GLU A 186 -14.82 24.88 34.68
N GLU A 187 -14.26 24.88 35.89
CA GLU A 187 -13.25 23.87 36.24
C GLU A 187 -13.89 22.49 36.20
N THR A 188 -13.30 21.59 35.42
CA THR A 188 -13.81 20.23 35.26
C THR A 188 -12.69 19.21 35.45
N THR A 189 -12.94 18.21 36.29
CA THR A 189 -12.08 17.03 36.43
C THR A 189 -12.62 15.90 35.56
N ILE A 190 -11.75 15.23 34.81
CA ILE A 190 -12.03 13.94 34.18
C ILE A 190 -11.28 12.85 34.96
N GLU A 191 -12.01 11.87 35.49
CA GLU A 191 -11.50 10.62 36.05
C GLU A 191 -11.54 9.50 35.00
N VAL A 192 -10.42 8.84 34.78
CA VAL A 192 -10.31 7.69 33.89
C VAL A 192 -10.61 6.41 34.67
N VAL A 193 -11.63 5.69 34.23
CA VAL A 193 -12.01 4.38 34.79
C VAL A 193 -11.23 3.29 34.07
N GLY A 194 -10.52 2.45 34.84
CA GLY A 194 -9.70 1.36 34.31
C GLY A 194 -8.32 1.81 33.82
N GLU A 195 -7.64 0.96 33.05
CA GLU A 195 -6.34 1.29 32.47
C GLU A 195 -6.51 2.15 31.21
N LEU A 196 -5.83 3.30 31.18
CA LEU A 196 -5.81 4.16 30.00
C LEU A 196 -4.95 3.54 28.89
N ILE A 197 -5.58 3.14 27.80
CA ILE A 197 -4.88 2.71 26.59
C ILE A 197 -4.49 3.91 25.73
N SER A 198 -3.55 3.71 24.80
CA SER A 198 -3.27 4.71 23.76
C SER A 198 -2.86 6.09 24.31
N LYS A 199 -2.17 6.12 25.46
CA LYS A 199 -1.65 7.31 26.16
C LYS A 199 -0.99 8.34 25.23
N PRO A 200 -0.23 7.95 24.18
CA PRO A 200 0.36 8.94 23.28
C PRO A 200 -0.62 9.84 22.53
N TYR A 201 -1.81 9.34 22.16
CA TYR A 201 -2.82 10.19 21.53
C TYR A 201 -3.39 11.25 22.47
N ILE A 202 -3.41 10.95 23.77
CA ILE A 202 -3.77 11.92 24.81
C ILE A 202 -2.64 12.94 24.96
N ALA A 203 -1.38 12.50 24.96
CA ALA A 203 -0.22 13.40 25.00
C ALA A 203 -0.23 14.41 23.82
N ILE A 204 -0.50 13.95 22.59
CA ILE A 204 -0.68 14.84 21.42
C ILE A 204 -1.78 15.87 21.70
N THR A 205 -2.91 15.43 22.25
CA THR A 205 -4.04 16.31 22.55
C THR A 205 -3.65 17.40 23.56
N LEU A 206 -2.98 17.01 24.66
CA LEU A 206 -2.53 17.95 25.69
C LEU A 206 -1.51 18.95 25.14
N ALA A 207 -0.54 18.50 24.34
CA ALA A 207 0.47 19.35 23.73
C ALA A 207 -0.17 20.38 22.77
N LEU A 208 -1.13 19.95 21.95
CA LEU A 208 -1.86 20.85 21.06
C LEU A 208 -2.74 21.83 21.85
N MET A 209 -3.46 21.39 22.88
CA MET A 209 -4.24 22.29 23.73
C MET A 209 -3.37 23.36 24.38
N ALA A 210 -2.21 22.99 24.91
CA ALA A 210 -1.25 23.93 25.48
C ALA A 210 -0.75 24.94 24.45
N ARG A 211 -0.49 24.50 23.21
CA ARG A 211 -0.13 25.39 22.09
C ARG A 211 -1.23 26.42 21.78
N PHE A 212 -2.49 26.06 21.97
CA PHE A 212 -3.63 26.98 21.85
C PHE A 212 -3.99 27.68 23.17
N GLY A 213 -3.08 27.70 24.16
CA GLY A 213 -3.22 28.48 25.39
C GLY A 213 -4.02 27.82 26.51
N VAL A 214 -4.37 26.54 26.39
CA VAL A 214 -5.09 25.79 27.44
C VAL A 214 -4.19 24.72 28.05
N GLU A 215 -3.72 24.96 29.27
CA GLU A 215 -2.95 23.99 30.04
C GLU A 215 -3.87 23.12 30.91
N VAL A 216 -3.86 21.82 30.65
CA VAL A 216 -4.58 20.83 31.47
C VAL A 216 -3.64 20.29 32.53
N ARG A 217 -4.03 20.43 33.80
CA ARG A 217 -3.30 19.82 34.90
C ARG A 217 -3.56 18.32 34.94
N ARG A 218 -2.51 17.53 35.12
CA ARG A 218 -2.58 16.07 35.07
C ARG A 218 -2.07 15.45 36.37
N GLU A 219 -2.86 14.56 36.96
CA GLU A 219 -2.49 13.72 38.10
C GLU A 219 -2.37 12.28 37.60
N GLY A 220 -1.16 11.87 37.24
CA GLY A 220 -0.92 10.56 36.62
C GLY A 220 -1.62 10.40 35.27
N TRP A 221 -2.12 9.21 34.94
CA TRP A 221 -2.99 9.00 33.76
C TRP A 221 -4.44 8.77 34.17
N GLN A 222 -4.73 8.91 35.46
CA GLN A 222 -6.01 8.63 36.07
C GLN A 222 -6.89 9.88 36.14
N ARG A 223 -6.31 11.08 36.15
CA ARG A 223 -7.08 12.31 36.34
C ARG A 223 -6.52 13.50 35.57
N PHE A 224 -7.42 14.24 34.92
CA PHE A 224 -7.14 15.43 34.13
C PHE A 224 -8.03 16.58 34.58
N ILE A 225 -7.47 17.75 34.82
CA ILE A 225 -8.16 18.90 35.39
C ILE A 225 -8.05 20.05 34.39
N VAL A 226 -9.19 20.40 33.80
CA VAL A 226 -9.35 21.54 32.90
C VAL A 226 -9.66 22.76 33.76
N PRO A 227 -8.84 23.84 33.72
CA PRO A 227 -9.00 24.97 34.62
C PRO A 227 -10.23 25.82 34.27
N ALA A 228 -10.80 26.47 35.29
CA ALA A 228 -11.87 27.46 35.08
C ALA A 228 -11.39 28.62 34.19
N GLY A 229 -12.29 29.16 33.37
CA GLY A 229 -12.00 30.28 32.47
C GLY A 229 -11.04 29.96 31.32
N ALA A 230 -10.69 28.68 31.10
CA ALA A 230 -9.88 28.26 29.96
C ALA A 230 -10.50 28.70 28.64
N ARG A 231 -9.69 29.29 27.75
CA ARG A 231 -10.09 29.70 26.40
C ARG A 231 -8.97 29.42 25.43
N TYR A 232 -9.33 28.92 24.25
CA TYR A 232 -8.36 28.73 23.18
C TYR A 232 -8.02 30.07 22.53
N ARG A 233 -6.74 30.30 22.28
CA ARG A 233 -6.21 31.45 21.55
C ARG A 233 -5.37 30.95 20.38
N SER A 234 -5.48 31.63 19.24
CA SER A 234 -4.64 31.30 18.09
C SER A 234 -3.17 31.48 18.45
N PRO A 235 -2.31 30.49 18.13
CA PRO A 235 -0.85 30.64 18.23
C PRO A 235 -0.25 31.42 17.04
N GLY A 236 -1.08 32.01 16.17
CA GLY A 236 -0.65 32.53 14.87
C GLY A 236 -0.45 31.38 13.88
N THR A 237 0.74 30.76 13.88
CA THR A 237 1.07 29.69 12.93
C THR A 237 1.26 28.32 13.59
N VAL A 238 0.67 27.30 12.98
CA VAL A 238 0.81 25.89 13.35
C VAL A 238 1.32 25.07 12.17
N TYR A 239 2.35 24.25 12.41
CA TYR A 239 2.83 23.25 11.46
C TYR A 239 2.33 21.88 11.90
N VAL A 240 1.72 21.15 10.98
CA VAL A 240 1.31 19.76 11.19
C VAL A 240 2.50 18.87 10.90
N GLU A 241 2.92 18.09 11.90
CA GLU A 241 4.00 17.10 11.73
C GLU A 241 3.58 15.99 10.75
N GLY A 242 4.56 15.38 10.09
CA GLY A 242 4.36 14.17 9.31
C GLY A 242 3.83 13.01 10.14
N ASP A 243 3.05 12.12 9.54
CA ASP A 243 2.37 11.05 10.29
C ASP A 243 3.31 9.95 10.81
N ALA A 244 3.54 9.91 12.13
CA ALA A 244 4.45 8.94 12.74
C ALA A 244 3.99 7.49 12.55
N SER A 245 2.68 7.24 12.52
CA SER A 245 2.16 5.92 12.19
C SER A 245 2.53 5.52 10.76
N SER A 246 2.41 6.42 9.79
CA SER A 246 2.76 6.18 8.38
C SER A 246 4.27 6.05 8.16
N ALA A 247 5.08 6.70 9.01
CA ALA A 247 6.53 6.52 9.03
C ALA A 247 6.92 5.05 9.18
N SER A 248 6.14 4.28 9.96
CA SER A 248 6.45 2.88 10.27
C SER A 248 6.62 2.02 9.02
N TYR A 249 5.82 2.22 7.97
CA TYR A 249 5.89 1.43 6.74
C TYR A 249 7.25 1.60 6.04
N PHE A 250 7.73 2.83 5.93
CA PHE A 250 8.99 3.14 5.26
C PHE A 250 10.21 2.77 6.12
N LEU A 251 10.11 2.93 7.44
CA LEU A 251 11.14 2.46 8.36
C LEU A 251 11.26 0.93 8.32
N ALA A 252 10.14 0.22 8.30
CA ALA A 252 10.12 -1.23 8.10
C ALA A 252 10.68 -1.61 6.73
N ALA A 253 10.36 -0.86 5.68
CA ALA A 253 10.93 -1.09 4.35
C ALA A 253 12.45 -1.00 4.35
N GLY A 254 13.05 0.00 5.02
CA GLY A 254 14.50 0.10 5.19
C GLY A 254 15.10 -1.01 6.04
N ALA A 255 14.40 -1.45 7.08
CA ALA A 255 14.85 -2.55 7.95
C ALA A 255 14.79 -3.93 7.27
N ILE A 256 13.80 -4.15 6.41
CA ILE A 256 13.59 -5.40 5.66
C ILE A 256 14.44 -5.42 4.39
N GLY A 257 14.36 -4.35 3.59
CA GLY A 257 14.92 -4.23 2.25
C GLY A 257 16.36 -3.76 2.18
N GLY A 258 17.14 -3.88 3.26
CA GLY A 258 18.55 -3.48 3.30
C GLY A 258 18.79 -2.04 3.76
N GLY A 259 18.01 -1.07 3.28
CA GLY A 259 18.16 0.35 3.60
C GLY A 259 19.46 0.98 3.10
N PRO A 260 19.71 2.29 3.32
CA PRO A 260 18.93 3.16 4.19
C PRO A 260 17.67 3.71 3.52
N VAL A 261 16.58 3.75 4.27
CA VAL A 261 15.39 4.53 3.95
C VAL A 261 15.24 5.62 5.00
N ARG A 262 15.30 6.89 4.57
CA ARG A 262 15.09 8.06 5.43
C ARG A 262 13.68 8.59 5.27
N VAL A 263 13.00 8.78 6.39
CA VAL A 263 11.66 9.32 6.50
C VAL A 263 11.74 10.73 7.06
N GLU A 264 11.26 11.72 6.32
CA GLU A 264 11.29 13.15 6.67
C GLU A 264 9.90 13.64 7.09
N GLY A 265 9.87 14.62 8.00
CA GLY A 265 8.63 15.19 8.56
C GLY A 265 8.26 14.65 9.94
N VAL A 266 9.03 13.70 10.46
CA VAL A 266 8.90 13.16 11.81
C VAL A 266 10.28 12.79 12.32
N GLY A 267 10.58 13.06 13.59
CA GLY A 267 11.88 12.79 14.20
C GLY A 267 11.85 12.83 15.71
N ARG A 268 13.01 13.08 16.32
CA ARG A 268 13.22 13.10 17.78
C ARG A 268 12.30 14.07 18.51
N ASP A 269 11.96 15.19 17.87
CA ASP A 269 11.21 16.27 18.48
C ASP A 269 9.69 16.14 18.28
N SER A 270 9.23 15.05 17.65
CA SER A 270 7.82 14.80 17.41
C SER A 270 7.03 14.61 18.70
N ILE A 271 5.83 15.18 18.76
CA ILE A 271 4.88 14.94 19.86
C ILE A 271 4.17 13.58 19.77
N GLN A 272 4.33 12.86 18.66
CA GLN A 272 3.63 11.61 18.38
C GLN A 272 4.36 10.43 19.01
N GLY A 273 3.67 9.58 19.78
CA GLY A 273 4.32 8.42 20.41
C GLY A 273 4.71 7.31 19.44
N ASP A 274 4.11 7.26 18.25
CA ASP A 274 4.41 6.24 17.23
C ASP A 274 5.85 6.32 16.70
N VAL A 275 6.60 7.39 16.98
CA VAL A 275 8.06 7.43 16.73
C VAL A 275 8.81 6.31 17.44
N ARG A 276 8.25 5.77 18.53
CA ARG A 276 8.79 4.62 19.26
C ARG A 276 8.74 3.31 18.47
N PHE A 277 8.06 3.27 17.32
CA PHE A 277 8.22 2.18 16.37
C PHE A 277 9.69 1.97 15.97
N ALA A 278 10.48 3.05 15.89
CA ALA A 278 11.91 2.97 15.63
C ALA A 278 12.66 2.21 16.75
N GLU A 279 12.25 2.36 18.01
CA GLU A 279 12.80 1.62 19.16
C GLU A 279 12.48 0.12 19.03
N ALA A 280 11.27 -0.23 18.61
CA ALA A 280 10.88 -1.62 18.36
C ALA A 280 11.72 -2.26 17.23
N LEU A 281 11.92 -1.56 16.12
CA LEU A 281 12.82 -2.02 15.05
C LEU A 281 14.26 -2.18 15.52
N ALA A 282 14.77 -1.26 16.34
CA ALA A 282 16.11 -1.37 16.92
C ALA A 282 16.25 -2.60 17.83
N GLN A 283 15.22 -2.94 18.61
CA GLN A 283 15.19 -4.19 19.41
C GLN A 283 15.21 -5.43 18.52
N MET A 284 14.62 -5.37 17.33
CA MET A 284 14.74 -6.41 16.29
C MET A 284 16.11 -6.41 15.58
N GLY A 285 17.02 -5.50 15.93
CA GLY A 285 18.39 -5.41 15.41
C GLY A 285 18.58 -4.46 14.23
N ALA A 286 17.52 -3.79 13.76
CA ALA A 286 17.65 -2.78 12.70
C ALA A 286 18.58 -1.63 13.15
N ARG A 287 19.31 -1.05 12.21
CA ARG A 287 20.10 0.16 12.49
C ARG A 287 19.20 1.37 12.30
N ILE A 288 19.08 2.19 13.35
CA ILE A 288 18.26 3.39 13.37
C ILE A 288 19.15 4.60 13.61
N ASP A 289 18.96 5.64 12.80
CA ASP A 289 19.47 6.98 13.05
C ASP A 289 18.30 7.97 13.08
N MET A 290 18.40 9.03 13.87
CA MET A 290 17.28 9.95 14.11
C MET A 290 17.76 11.37 14.37
N GLY A 291 17.31 12.29 13.52
CA GLY A 291 17.46 13.74 13.70
C GLY A 291 16.20 14.40 14.27
N PRO A 292 16.17 15.74 14.34
CA PRO A 292 15.03 16.50 14.85
C PRO A 292 13.72 16.22 14.11
N ASN A 293 13.78 16.16 12.77
CA ASN A 293 12.63 16.03 11.88
C ASN A 293 12.78 14.92 10.82
N TRP A 294 13.61 13.91 11.11
CA TRP A 294 13.74 12.72 10.27
C TRP A 294 14.14 11.49 11.08
N ILE A 295 13.78 10.30 10.59
CA ILE A 295 14.19 8.98 11.10
C ILE A 295 14.70 8.15 9.92
N GLU A 296 15.80 7.42 10.07
CA GLU A 296 16.38 6.56 9.04
C GLU A 296 16.53 5.14 9.55
N ALA A 297 16.15 4.15 8.74
CA ALA A 297 16.25 2.73 9.07
C ALA A 297 17.04 1.95 8.02
N SER A 298 17.85 1.01 8.48
CA SER A 298 18.56 0.03 7.65
C SER A 298 18.52 -1.37 8.25
N ALA A 299 18.70 -2.38 7.41
CA ALA A 299 18.74 -3.76 7.84
C ALA A 299 19.87 -4.04 8.85
N PRO A 300 19.69 -5.02 9.76
CA PRO A 300 20.73 -5.47 10.68
C PRO A 300 21.97 -5.97 9.93
N GLN A 301 23.15 -5.90 10.56
CA GLN A 301 24.38 -6.49 10.00
C GLN A 301 24.28 -8.01 9.84
N SER A 302 23.48 -8.69 10.66
CA SER A 302 23.20 -10.13 10.56
C SER A 302 22.39 -10.52 9.32
N GLY A 303 21.82 -9.55 8.59
CA GLY A 303 20.98 -9.79 7.42
C GLY A 303 19.56 -10.26 7.71
N ARG A 304 19.20 -10.54 8.97
CA ARG A 304 17.84 -10.90 9.40
C ARG A 304 17.46 -10.19 10.69
N LEU A 305 16.19 -9.81 10.80
CA LEU A 305 15.62 -9.23 12.01
C LEU A 305 15.46 -10.32 13.08
N ARG A 306 15.58 -9.91 14.35
CA ARG A 306 15.40 -10.80 15.50
C ARG A 306 13.92 -10.94 15.85
N ALA A 307 13.52 -12.15 16.22
CA ALA A 307 12.22 -12.41 16.81
C ALA A 307 12.00 -11.61 18.11
N PHE A 308 10.74 -11.31 18.42
CA PHE A 308 10.40 -10.46 19.57
C PHE A 308 9.16 -10.92 20.33
N ASP A 309 9.04 -10.48 21.58
CA ASP A 309 7.81 -10.55 22.37
C ASP A 309 7.59 -9.19 23.07
N MET A 310 6.68 -8.38 22.52
CA MET A 310 6.53 -6.96 22.90
C MET A 310 5.09 -6.62 23.31
N ASP A 311 4.97 -5.79 24.36
CA ASP A 311 3.74 -5.02 24.62
C ASP A 311 3.71 -3.81 23.66
N LEU A 312 2.63 -3.70 22.88
CA LEU A 312 2.50 -2.70 21.83
C LEU A 312 1.34 -1.71 22.07
N ASN A 313 0.84 -1.62 23.30
CA ASN A 313 -0.25 -0.69 23.65
C ASN A 313 0.11 0.79 23.44
N HIS A 314 1.41 1.09 23.49
CA HIS A 314 1.96 2.43 23.35
C HIS A 314 2.19 2.85 21.88
N ILE A 315 2.11 1.92 20.92
CA ILE A 315 2.20 2.22 19.48
C ILE A 315 1.16 1.40 18.68
N PRO A 316 -0.11 1.41 19.10
CA PRO A 316 -1.08 0.42 18.64
C PRO A 316 -1.32 0.49 17.14
N ASP A 317 -1.21 1.68 16.54
CA ASP A 317 -1.45 1.90 15.13
C ASP A 317 -0.23 1.51 14.27
N ALA A 318 0.99 1.83 14.70
CA ALA A 318 2.23 1.39 14.04
C ALA A 318 2.55 -0.11 14.27
N ALA A 319 1.98 -0.73 15.30
CA ALA A 319 2.20 -2.13 15.63
C ALA A 319 1.71 -3.12 14.55
N MET A 320 0.75 -2.72 13.69
CA MET A 320 0.36 -3.54 12.53
C MET A 320 1.53 -3.77 11.57
N THR A 321 2.39 -2.76 11.44
CA THR A 321 3.61 -2.85 10.62
C THR A 321 4.59 -3.89 11.21
N LEU A 322 4.69 -4.00 12.55
CA LEU A 322 5.50 -5.04 13.19
C LEU A 322 4.99 -6.46 12.88
N ALA A 323 3.67 -6.64 12.77
CA ALA A 323 3.11 -7.94 12.42
C ALA A 323 3.54 -8.41 11.01
N VAL A 324 3.61 -7.52 10.01
CA VAL A 324 4.17 -7.89 8.69
C VAL A 324 5.69 -7.99 8.76
N THR A 325 6.36 -7.13 9.53
CA THR A 325 7.82 -7.19 9.74
C THR A 325 8.25 -8.54 10.35
N ALA A 326 7.40 -9.16 11.17
CA ALA A 326 7.64 -10.48 11.76
C ALA A 326 7.84 -11.60 10.72
N LEU A 327 7.33 -11.44 9.48
CA LEU A 327 7.59 -12.37 8.38
C LEU A 327 9.08 -12.48 8.01
N PHE A 328 9.87 -11.46 8.38
CA PHE A 328 11.30 -11.33 8.06
C PHE A 328 12.20 -11.57 9.29
N ALA A 329 11.60 -11.98 10.41
CA ALA A 329 12.33 -12.33 11.61
C ALA A 329 12.99 -13.72 11.50
N ASP A 330 13.89 -14.03 12.44
CA ASP A 330 14.56 -15.32 12.58
C ASP A 330 13.78 -16.33 13.45
N GLY A 331 12.56 -16.00 13.89
CA GLY A 331 11.75 -16.87 14.73
C GLY A 331 10.33 -16.35 14.99
N ARG A 332 9.65 -16.98 15.96
CA ARG A 332 8.28 -16.66 16.38
C ARG A 332 8.21 -15.30 17.08
N CYS A 333 7.32 -14.43 16.63
CA CYS A 333 7.10 -13.09 17.20
C CYS A 333 5.73 -12.97 17.86
N THR A 334 5.68 -12.35 19.04
CA THR A 334 4.45 -12.13 19.82
C THR A 334 4.17 -10.63 19.97
N LEU A 335 2.99 -10.21 19.55
CA LEU A 335 2.43 -8.87 19.78
C LEU A 335 1.41 -8.98 20.93
N ARG A 336 1.66 -8.31 22.07
CA ARG A 336 0.78 -8.31 23.25
C ARG A 336 0.07 -6.97 23.44
N ASN A 337 -1.02 -7.00 24.21
CA ASN A 337 -1.76 -5.82 24.66
C ASN A 337 -2.31 -4.95 23.51
N ILE A 338 -2.83 -5.63 22.49
CA ILE A 338 -3.41 -5.03 21.27
C ILE A 338 -4.93 -5.20 21.19
N ALA A 339 -5.64 -5.46 22.30
CA ALA A 339 -7.09 -5.64 22.34
C ALA A 339 -7.89 -4.56 21.58
N SER A 340 -7.40 -3.31 21.63
CA SER A 340 -8.04 -2.17 20.96
C SER A 340 -8.17 -2.34 19.44
N TRP A 341 -7.41 -3.24 18.80
CA TRP A 341 -7.47 -3.55 17.37
C TRP A 341 -8.80 -4.13 16.92
N ARG A 342 -9.53 -4.81 17.81
CA ARG A 342 -10.80 -5.47 17.48
C ARG A 342 -11.93 -4.48 17.21
N VAL A 343 -11.84 -3.28 17.77
CA VAL A 343 -12.90 -2.26 17.74
C VAL A 343 -12.52 -1.02 16.91
N LYS A 344 -11.57 -1.16 15.98
CA LYS A 344 -11.13 -0.06 15.08
C LYS A 344 -12.01 0.02 13.83
N GLU A 345 -11.39 0.15 12.66
CA GLU A 345 -12.08 0.26 11.38
C GLU A 345 -12.56 -1.11 10.92
N THR A 346 -11.80 -2.16 11.21
CA THR A 346 -12.14 -3.59 11.14
C THR A 346 -11.71 -4.28 12.44
N ASP A 347 -12.00 -5.57 12.62
CA ASP A 347 -11.27 -6.38 13.60
C ASP A 347 -9.87 -6.65 13.03
N ARG A 348 -8.92 -5.78 13.37
CA ARG A 348 -7.56 -5.81 12.81
C ARG A 348 -6.77 -7.04 13.25
N ILE A 349 -7.10 -7.68 14.38
CA ILE A 349 -6.43 -8.93 14.78
C ILE A 349 -6.86 -10.04 13.81
N ALA A 350 -8.17 -10.20 13.61
CA ALA A 350 -8.72 -11.21 12.70
C ALA A 350 -8.30 -10.99 11.24
N ALA A 351 -8.33 -9.73 10.79
CA ALA A 351 -7.90 -9.34 9.46
C ALA A 351 -6.40 -9.65 9.26
N MET A 352 -5.52 -9.18 10.14
CA MET A 352 -4.08 -9.47 10.06
C MET A 352 -3.80 -10.97 10.08
N ALA A 353 -4.46 -11.73 10.95
CA ALA A 353 -4.26 -13.17 11.03
C ALA A 353 -4.68 -13.89 9.74
N THR A 354 -5.80 -13.49 9.16
CA THR A 354 -6.30 -14.06 7.89
C THR A 354 -5.33 -13.78 6.75
N GLU A 355 -4.92 -12.53 6.57
CA GLU A 355 -4.06 -12.13 5.44
C GLU A 355 -2.61 -12.64 5.59
N LEU A 356 -2.07 -12.71 6.82
CA LEU A 356 -0.74 -13.29 7.09
C LEU A 356 -0.69 -14.80 6.76
N ARG A 357 -1.78 -15.54 6.99
CA ARG A 357 -1.85 -16.97 6.61
C ARG A 357 -1.80 -17.15 5.09
N LYS A 358 -2.37 -16.23 4.30
CA LYS A 358 -2.33 -16.28 2.82
C LYS A 358 -0.90 -16.21 2.27
N VAL A 359 0.00 -15.48 2.93
CA VAL A 359 1.43 -15.39 2.54
C VAL A 359 2.28 -16.55 3.11
N GLY A 360 1.65 -17.52 3.77
CA GLY A 360 2.27 -18.76 4.26
C GLY A 360 2.63 -18.79 5.75
N ALA A 361 2.42 -17.70 6.50
CA ALA A 361 2.77 -17.68 7.92
C ALA A 361 1.85 -18.56 8.77
N THR A 362 2.40 -19.13 9.85
CA THR A 362 1.57 -19.75 10.90
C THR A 362 1.20 -18.68 11.92
N VAL A 363 -0.10 -18.49 12.14
CA VAL A 363 -0.62 -17.41 12.99
C VAL A 363 -1.59 -17.93 14.04
N GLU A 364 -1.32 -17.58 15.30
CA GLU A 364 -2.19 -17.75 16.45
C GLU A 364 -2.72 -16.38 16.88
N GLU A 365 -4.01 -16.27 17.14
CA GLU A 365 -4.63 -15.02 17.59
C GLU A 365 -5.46 -15.26 18.85
N GLY A 366 -5.40 -14.32 19.77
CA GLY A 366 -6.22 -14.32 20.99
C GLY A 366 -6.86 -12.96 21.24
N PRO A 367 -7.56 -12.76 22.38
CA PRO A 367 -8.36 -11.57 22.61
C PRO A 367 -7.59 -10.25 22.46
N ASP A 368 -6.32 -10.24 22.86
CA ASP A 368 -5.47 -9.05 22.93
C ASP A 368 -4.04 -9.30 22.41
N TYR A 369 -3.83 -10.39 21.67
CA TYR A 369 -2.51 -10.76 21.16
C TYR A 369 -2.56 -11.40 19.76
N LEU A 370 -1.42 -11.35 19.09
CA LEU A 370 -1.17 -12.02 17.81
C LEU A 370 0.23 -12.64 17.84
N VAL A 371 0.34 -13.90 17.47
CA VAL A 371 1.62 -14.63 17.40
C VAL A 371 1.87 -15.14 16.00
N ILE A 372 3.03 -14.80 15.45
CA ILE A 372 3.37 -14.98 14.04
C ILE A 372 4.65 -15.78 13.95
N THR A 373 4.61 -16.90 13.25
CA THR A 373 5.80 -17.69 12.90
C THR A 373 6.04 -17.54 11.40
N PRO A 374 7.18 -16.96 10.97
CA PRO A 374 7.47 -16.74 9.56
C PRO A 374 7.58 -18.08 8.80
N PRO A 375 7.12 -18.15 7.54
CA PRO A 375 7.31 -19.34 6.71
C PRO A 375 8.77 -19.47 6.27
N ALA A 376 9.15 -20.67 5.82
CA ALA A 376 10.43 -20.87 5.14
C ALA A 376 10.51 -20.11 3.81
N THR A 377 9.38 -19.94 3.12
CA THR A 377 9.25 -19.21 1.86
C THR A 377 7.88 -18.53 1.82
N LEU A 378 7.86 -17.23 1.51
CA LEU A 378 6.63 -16.48 1.34
C LEU A 378 5.88 -16.94 0.09
N GLN A 379 4.55 -16.86 0.14
CA GLN A 379 3.67 -17.22 -0.96
C GLN A 379 3.15 -15.97 -1.68
N VAL A 380 2.92 -16.07 -2.98
CA VAL A 380 2.15 -15.07 -3.73
C VAL A 380 0.73 -15.05 -3.20
N ALA A 381 0.23 -13.88 -2.85
CA ALA A 381 -1.09 -13.74 -2.21
C ALA A 381 -1.87 -12.54 -2.76
N GLN A 382 -3.20 -12.68 -2.68
CA GLN A 382 -4.14 -11.58 -2.83
C GLN A 382 -4.62 -11.16 -1.43
N ILE A 383 -4.48 -9.88 -1.12
CA ILE A 383 -4.70 -9.33 0.20
C ILE A 383 -5.98 -8.49 0.18
N ASP A 384 -6.92 -8.86 1.03
CA ASP A 384 -8.12 -8.08 1.28
C ASP A 384 -7.83 -7.00 2.33
N THR A 385 -8.30 -5.79 2.07
CA THR A 385 -7.95 -4.62 2.89
C THR A 385 -9.02 -4.26 3.93
N TYR A 386 -10.22 -4.81 3.80
CA TYR A 386 -11.34 -4.61 4.74
C TYR A 386 -11.72 -3.13 4.93
N ASP A 387 -11.52 -2.30 3.90
CA ASP A 387 -11.65 -0.83 3.96
C ASP A 387 -10.74 -0.17 5.04
N ASP A 388 -9.67 -0.88 5.44
CA ASP A 388 -8.67 -0.40 6.38
C ASP A 388 -7.35 -0.13 5.65
N HIS A 389 -7.09 1.15 5.42
CA HIS A 389 -5.85 1.69 4.85
C HIS A 389 -4.57 1.05 5.41
N ARG A 390 -4.54 0.67 6.69
CA ARG A 390 -3.36 0.07 7.31
C ARG A 390 -3.09 -1.34 6.81
N MET A 391 -4.12 -2.10 6.46
CA MET A 391 -3.95 -3.43 5.85
C MET A 391 -3.21 -3.29 4.52
N ALA A 392 -3.67 -2.39 3.64
CA ALA A 392 -3.02 -2.13 2.35
C ALA A 392 -1.54 -1.73 2.49
N MET A 393 -1.25 -0.78 3.39
CA MET A 393 0.11 -0.26 3.59
C MET A 393 1.03 -1.24 4.33
N CYS A 394 0.52 -2.05 5.26
CA CYS A 394 1.33 -3.08 5.91
C CYS A 394 1.71 -4.17 4.93
N PHE A 395 0.74 -4.70 4.17
CA PHE A 395 0.98 -5.82 3.27
C PHE A 395 1.75 -5.47 2.00
N SER A 396 1.91 -4.18 1.68
CA SER A 396 2.85 -3.76 0.63
C SER A 396 4.29 -4.25 0.92
N LEU A 397 4.67 -4.34 2.19
CA LEU A 397 6.00 -4.75 2.64
C LEU A 397 6.32 -6.21 2.33
N VAL A 398 5.30 -7.06 2.12
CA VAL A 398 5.50 -8.45 1.72
C VAL A 398 6.24 -8.55 0.38
N SER A 399 6.10 -7.55 -0.49
CA SER A 399 6.84 -7.49 -1.76
C SER A 399 8.36 -7.43 -1.60
N LEU A 400 8.87 -6.96 -0.45
CA LEU A 400 10.29 -7.00 -0.07
C LEU A 400 10.81 -8.41 0.22
N GLY A 401 9.90 -9.38 0.36
CA GLY A 401 10.23 -10.81 0.43
C GLY A 401 10.47 -11.47 -0.92
N GLY A 402 10.53 -10.70 -2.01
CA GLY A 402 10.77 -11.22 -3.35
C GLY A 402 9.58 -11.96 -3.94
N VAL A 403 8.37 -11.72 -3.44
CA VAL A 403 7.12 -12.29 -3.96
C VAL A 403 6.17 -11.21 -4.46
N ARG A 404 5.32 -11.56 -5.43
CA ARG A 404 4.26 -10.67 -5.91
C ARG A 404 3.13 -10.62 -4.90
N VAL A 405 2.53 -9.46 -4.73
CA VAL A 405 1.40 -9.25 -3.82
C VAL A 405 0.32 -8.46 -4.55
N ARG A 406 -0.91 -8.96 -4.55
CA ARG A 406 -2.07 -8.19 -5.02
C ARG A 406 -2.75 -7.54 -3.83
N ILE A 407 -2.90 -6.22 -3.85
CA ILE A 407 -3.68 -5.48 -2.86
C ILE A 407 -5.05 -5.18 -3.46
N ASN A 408 -6.12 -5.73 -2.88
CA ASN A 408 -7.49 -5.44 -3.27
C ASN A 408 -7.94 -4.10 -2.67
N ASP A 409 -8.70 -3.31 -3.44
CA ASP A 409 -9.19 -1.99 -3.04
C ASP A 409 -8.07 -1.04 -2.51
N PRO A 410 -6.99 -0.84 -3.28
CA PRO A 410 -5.82 -0.06 -2.84
C PRO A 410 -6.17 1.40 -2.51
N GLN A 411 -7.27 1.93 -3.05
CA GLN A 411 -7.71 3.31 -2.81
C GLN A 411 -8.13 3.57 -1.35
N CYS A 412 -8.32 2.54 -0.51
CA CYS A 412 -8.60 2.74 0.92
C CYS A 412 -7.51 3.57 1.62
N VAL A 413 -6.28 3.62 1.09
CA VAL A 413 -5.19 4.48 1.60
C VAL A 413 -5.52 5.98 1.55
N ASN A 414 -6.46 6.43 0.70
CA ASN A 414 -6.87 7.83 0.58
C ASN A 414 -7.36 8.45 1.89
N LYS A 415 -7.79 7.60 2.84
CA LYS A 415 -8.18 7.99 4.18
C LYS A 415 -7.06 8.66 4.99
N THR A 416 -5.81 8.34 4.71
CA THR A 416 -4.65 8.86 5.48
C THR A 416 -3.44 9.23 4.64
N PHE A 417 -3.23 8.57 3.50
CA PHE A 417 -2.04 8.74 2.68
C PHE A 417 -2.36 8.43 1.20
N PRO A 418 -3.06 9.33 0.49
CA PRO A 418 -3.47 9.10 -0.90
C PRO A 418 -2.32 8.71 -1.85
N SER A 419 -1.15 9.33 -1.69
CA SER A 419 0.05 9.06 -2.51
C SER A 419 0.92 7.91 -1.99
N TYR A 420 0.41 7.05 -1.10
CA TYR A 420 1.22 6.02 -0.43
C TYR A 420 2.00 5.14 -1.41
N PHE A 421 1.32 4.55 -2.41
CA PHE A 421 1.96 3.62 -3.34
C PHE A 421 2.97 4.29 -4.26
N GLU A 422 2.75 5.57 -4.60
CA GLU A 422 3.72 6.39 -5.34
C GLU A 422 5.00 6.58 -4.50
N ARG A 423 4.83 6.99 -3.23
CA ARG A 423 5.95 7.16 -2.28
C ARG A 423 6.65 5.85 -1.95
N PHE A 424 5.92 4.75 -1.89
CA PHE A 424 6.50 3.42 -1.69
C PHE A 424 7.36 3.02 -2.90
N ALA A 425 6.89 3.28 -4.12
CA ALA A 425 7.65 3.04 -5.33
C ALA A 425 8.94 3.89 -5.42
N GLU A 426 8.93 5.12 -4.91
CA GLU A 426 10.13 6.00 -4.85
C GLU A 426 11.30 5.39 -4.06
N VAL A 427 11.01 4.58 -3.04
CA VAL A 427 12.04 3.93 -2.22
C VAL A 427 12.22 2.44 -2.53
N ALA A 428 11.36 1.85 -3.33
CA ALA A 428 11.40 0.43 -3.67
C ALA A 428 12.40 0.14 -4.79
N GLN A 429 13.12 -0.98 -4.68
CA GLN A 429 14.03 -1.47 -5.74
C GLN A 429 13.42 -2.73 -6.35
N PRO A 430 12.64 -2.63 -7.43
CA PRO A 430 11.98 -3.78 -8.00
C PRO A 430 12.97 -4.74 -8.66
N VAL A 431 12.65 -6.04 -8.68
CA VAL A 431 13.44 -7.03 -9.43
C VAL A 431 13.51 -6.59 -10.89
N PRO A 432 14.70 -6.39 -11.48
CA PRO A 432 14.80 -5.81 -12.81
C PRO A 432 14.38 -6.80 -13.90
N VAL A 433 13.78 -6.25 -14.96
CA VAL A 433 13.37 -7.01 -16.15
C VAL A 433 14.01 -6.39 -17.39
N ILE A 434 14.55 -7.24 -18.25
CA ILE A 434 14.92 -6.91 -19.63
C ILE A 434 13.88 -7.55 -20.54
N ALA A 435 13.14 -6.71 -21.28
CA ALA A 435 12.16 -7.14 -22.25
C ALA A 435 12.77 -7.13 -23.66
N ILE A 436 12.75 -8.26 -24.35
CA ILE A 436 13.22 -8.39 -25.73
C ILE A 436 12.05 -8.79 -26.62
N ASP A 437 11.46 -7.81 -27.28
CA ASP A 437 10.37 -8.00 -28.23
C ASP A 437 10.88 -8.08 -29.66
N GLY A 438 10.21 -8.85 -30.51
CA GLY A 438 10.57 -8.91 -31.92
C GLY A 438 9.84 -9.97 -32.73
N PRO A 439 9.94 -9.91 -34.07
CA PRO A 439 9.28 -10.88 -34.94
C PRO A 439 9.84 -12.30 -34.77
N SER A 440 9.17 -13.30 -35.34
CA SER A 440 9.69 -14.66 -35.34
C SER A 440 10.98 -14.77 -36.16
N ALA A 441 11.85 -15.71 -35.78
CA ALA A 441 13.13 -15.98 -36.44
C ALA A 441 14.14 -14.82 -36.46
N SER A 442 13.93 -13.75 -35.68
CA SER A 442 14.91 -12.65 -35.54
C SER A 442 16.16 -13.02 -34.72
N GLY A 443 16.12 -14.11 -33.96
CA GLY A 443 17.21 -14.54 -33.07
C GLY A 443 17.00 -14.17 -31.59
N LYS A 444 15.86 -13.53 -31.25
CA LYS A 444 15.55 -13.09 -29.88
C LYS A 444 15.66 -14.17 -28.81
N GLY A 445 15.16 -15.38 -29.04
CA GLY A 445 15.26 -16.48 -28.06
C GLY A 445 16.71 -16.82 -27.73
N THR A 446 17.57 -16.90 -28.75
CA THR A 446 19.00 -17.16 -28.57
C THR A 446 19.70 -16.02 -27.83
N VAL A 447 19.45 -14.77 -28.23
CA VAL A 447 20.05 -13.59 -27.60
C VAL A 447 19.59 -13.47 -26.14
N ALA A 448 18.29 -13.59 -25.87
CA ALA A 448 17.71 -13.51 -24.52
C ALA A 448 18.27 -14.58 -23.59
N ALA A 449 18.36 -15.84 -24.04
CA ALA A 449 18.93 -16.92 -23.25
C ALA A 449 20.42 -16.69 -22.93
N GLN A 450 21.20 -16.19 -23.88
CA GLN A 450 22.63 -15.89 -23.66
C GLN A 450 22.82 -14.68 -22.74
N VAL A 451 21.99 -13.64 -22.86
CA VAL A 451 22.00 -12.48 -21.95
C VAL A 451 21.62 -12.91 -20.53
N ALA A 452 20.57 -13.73 -20.37
CA ALA A 452 20.17 -14.26 -19.07
C ALA A 452 21.30 -15.06 -18.41
N ALA A 453 21.93 -15.97 -19.18
CA ALA A 453 23.06 -16.76 -18.71
C ALA A 453 24.28 -15.87 -18.33
N ALA A 454 24.59 -14.86 -19.13
CA ALA A 454 25.68 -13.92 -18.85
C ALA A 454 25.45 -13.09 -17.59
N LEU A 455 24.19 -12.77 -17.26
CA LEU A 455 23.81 -12.01 -16.07
C LEU A 455 23.53 -12.88 -14.83
N GLY A 456 23.40 -14.21 -15.00
CA GLY A 456 22.90 -15.10 -13.96
C GLY A 456 21.43 -14.84 -13.61
N TRP A 457 20.64 -14.37 -14.57
CA TRP A 457 19.24 -13.99 -14.41
C TRP A 457 18.30 -15.10 -14.88
N HIS A 458 17.04 -15.04 -14.43
CA HIS A 458 15.98 -15.92 -14.91
C HIS A 458 15.68 -15.63 -16.39
N TYR A 459 15.18 -16.64 -17.10
CA TYR A 459 14.83 -16.54 -18.52
C TYR A 459 13.39 -16.96 -18.75
N LEU A 460 12.64 -16.13 -19.48
CA LEU A 460 11.28 -16.43 -19.94
C LEU A 460 11.21 -16.42 -21.48
N ASP A 461 10.96 -17.59 -22.07
CA ASP A 461 10.40 -17.73 -23.43
C ASP A 461 8.87 -17.65 -23.33
N SER A 462 8.32 -16.45 -23.48
CA SER A 462 6.85 -16.27 -23.40
C SER A 462 6.11 -17.07 -24.47
N GLY A 463 6.74 -17.26 -25.64
CA GLY A 463 6.20 -18.07 -26.72
C GLY A 463 6.04 -19.55 -26.34
N ALA A 464 6.86 -20.07 -25.42
CA ALA A 464 6.77 -21.45 -24.96
C ALA A 464 5.48 -21.73 -24.20
N LEU A 465 4.97 -20.76 -23.44
CA LEU A 465 3.68 -20.88 -22.74
C LEU A 465 2.54 -21.09 -23.73
N TYR A 466 2.44 -20.23 -24.76
CA TYR A 466 1.43 -20.37 -25.81
C TYR A 466 1.56 -21.68 -26.60
N ARG A 467 2.80 -22.14 -26.87
CA ARG A 467 3.04 -23.43 -27.54
C ARG A 467 2.66 -24.62 -26.66
N THR A 468 2.79 -24.49 -25.34
CA THR A 468 2.38 -25.53 -24.40
C THR A 468 0.86 -25.61 -24.29
N VAL A 469 0.15 -24.47 -24.27
CA VAL A 469 -1.33 -24.44 -24.37
C VAL A 469 -1.79 -25.07 -25.68
N ALA A 470 -1.15 -24.70 -26.80
CA ALA A 470 -1.48 -25.27 -28.11
C ALA A 470 -1.26 -26.79 -28.15
N LEU A 471 -0.15 -27.29 -27.61
CA LEU A 471 0.12 -28.72 -27.52
C LEU A 471 -0.93 -29.44 -26.67
N ALA A 472 -1.29 -28.88 -25.50
CA ALA A 472 -2.34 -29.43 -24.65
C ALA A 472 -3.69 -29.51 -25.38
N ALA A 473 -4.07 -28.45 -26.08
CA ALA A 473 -5.30 -28.41 -26.89
C ALA A 473 -5.29 -29.45 -28.01
N MET A 474 -4.17 -29.58 -28.72
CA MET A 474 -4.00 -30.58 -29.79
C MET A 474 -4.09 -32.02 -29.25
N ARG A 475 -3.45 -32.32 -28.11
CA ARG A 475 -3.53 -33.62 -27.45
C ARG A 475 -4.96 -33.95 -27.01
N ALA A 476 -5.71 -32.95 -26.60
CA ALA A 476 -7.12 -33.08 -26.22
C ALA A 476 -8.09 -33.13 -27.42
N GLY A 477 -7.60 -33.05 -28.67
CA GLY A 477 -8.44 -33.00 -29.87
C GLY A 477 -9.36 -31.77 -29.92
N MET A 478 -8.95 -30.68 -29.26
CA MET A 478 -9.77 -29.48 -29.08
C MET A 478 -9.63 -28.52 -30.27
N SER A 479 -10.73 -27.83 -30.61
CA SER A 479 -10.68 -26.74 -31.57
C SER A 479 -9.83 -25.58 -31.03
N LEU A 480 -8.94 -25.04 -31.87
CA LEU A 480 -8.13 -23.87 -31.52
C LEU A 480 -8.91 -22.55 -31.56
N ASP A 481 -10.18 -22.59 -31.99
CA ASP A 481 -11.09 -21.45 -32.02
C ASP A 481 -12.02 -21.39 -30.78
N ASP A 482 -11.98 -22.41 -29.91
CA ASP A 482 -12.74 -22.46 -28.66
C ASP A 482 -12.01 -21.68 -27.55
N GLU A 483 -12.09 -20.35 -27.65
CA GLU A 483 -11.41 -19.41 -26.76
C GLU A 483 -11.72 -19.64 -25.26
N PRO A 484 -12.97 -19.81 -24.80
CA PRO A 484 -13.26 -20.02 -23.38
C PRO A 484 -12.57 -21.27 -22.83
N ARG A 485 -12.56 -22.36 -23.59
CA ARG A 485 -11.97 -23.63 -23.15
C ARG A 485 -10.45 -23.59 -23.16
N LEU A 486 -9.86 -22.92 -24.15
CA LEU A 486 -8.41 -22.67 -24.19
C LEU A 486 -7.95 -21.78 -23.04
N ALA A 487 -8.74 -20.77 -22.65
CA ALA A 487 -8.44 -19.92 -21.50
C ALA A 487 -8.44 -20.73 -20.19
N HIS A 488 -9.36 -21.68 -20.04
CA HIS A 488 -9.38 -22.59 -18.90
C HIS A 488 -8.14 -23.48 -18.84
N ILE A 489 -7.73 -24.07 -19.98
CA ILE A 489 -6.47 -24.83 -20.07
C ILE A 489 -5.28 -23.96 -19.70
N ALA A 490 -5.21 -22.73 -20.21
CA ALA A 490 -4.13 -21.81 -19.95
C ALA A 490 -4.01 -21.45 -18.45
N ALA A 491 -5.14 -21.20 -17.78
CA ALA A 491 -5.17 -20.89 -16.35
C ALA A 491 -4.72 -22.08 -15.48
N ALA A 492 -5.11 -23.30 -15.86
CA ALA A 492 -4.79 -24.53 -15.12
C ALA A 492 -3.56 -25.29 -15.65
N LEU A 493 -2.78 -24.69 -16.55
CA LEU A 493 -1.75 -25.40 -17.32
C LEU A 493 -0.72 -26.09 -16.39
N PRO A 494 -0.59 -27.42 -16.40
CA PRO A 494 0.36 -28.12 -15.54
C PRO A 494 1.77 -28.10 -16.16
N VAL A 495 2.32 -26.90 -16.37
CA VAL A 495 3.65 -26.69 -16.97
C VAL A 495 4.71 -26.29 -15.94
N THR A 496 5.87 -26.92 -16.00
CA THR A 496 7.07 -26.52 -15.24
C THR A 496 8.27 -26.32 -16.16
N PHE A 497 9.17 -25.42 -15.75
CA PHE A 497 10.36 -25.04 -16.50
C PHE A 497 11.59 -25.33 -15.62
N GLU A 498 12.38 -26.34 -15.99
CA GLU A 498 13.50 -26.82 -15.17
C GLU A 498 14.73 -27.10 -16.03
N GLY A 499 15.87 -26.45 -15.71
CA GLY A 499 17.14 -26.71 -16.39
C GLY A 499 17.10 -26.52 -17.92
N GLY A 500 16.26 -25.59 -18.40
CA GLY A 500 16.05 -25.36 -19.84
C GLY A 500 15.14 -26.38 -20.54
N ARG A 501 14.55 -27.30 -19.78
CA ARG A 501 13.53 -28.26 -20.23
C ARG A 501 12.14 -27.80 -19.78
N ILE A 502 11.14 -28.21 -20.54
CA ILE A 502 9.74 -27.83 -20.35
C ILE A 502 8.94 -29.11 -20.19
N TRP A 503 8.25 -29.22 -19.06
CA TRP A 503 7.43 -30.36 -18.72
C TRP A 503 5.97 -29.98 -18.75
N LEU A 504 5.13 -30.80 -19.35
CA LEU A 504 3.68 -30.65 -19.36
C LEU A 504 3.07 -31.93 -18.80
N ASP A 505 2.36 -31.82 -17.68
CA ASP A 505 1.75 -32.97 -16.98
C ASP A 505 2.78 -34.07 -16.63
N GLY A 506 3.99 -33.64 -16.22
CA GLY A 506 5.10 -34.53 -15.90
C GLY A 506 5.84 -35.14 -17.11
N GLU A 507 5.43 -34.85 -18.35
CA GLU A 507 6.11 -35.29 -19.56
C GLU A 507 7.02 -34.18 -20.14
N GLU A 508 8.23 -34.55 -20.55
CA GLU A 508 9.18 -33.65 -21.22
C GLU A 508 8.67 -33.31 -22.63
N VAL A 509 8.31 -32.05 -22.89
CA VAL A 509 7.71 -31.60 -24.16
C VAL A 509 8.55 -30.57 -24.93
N THR A 510 9.78 -30.30 -24.52
CA THR A 510 10.67 -29.27 -25.10
C THR A 510 10.83 -29.37 -26.61
N ALA A 511 10.99 -30.59 -27.13
CA ALA A 511 11.09 -30.82 -28.58
C ALA A 511 9.72 -30.68 -29.27
N GLN A 512 8.67 -31.21 -28.65
CA GLN A 512 7.32 -31.25 -29.21
C GLN A 512 6.74 -29.84 -29.38
N ILE A 513 6.89 -28.98 -28.38
CA ILE A 513 6.40 -27.59 -28.46
C ILE A 513 7.16 -26.75 -29.50
N ARG A 514 8.31 -27.23 -30.01
CA ARG A 514 9.12 -26.55 -31.03
C ARG A 514 8.86 -27.06 -32.44
N THR A 515 7.92 -27.98 -32.60
CA THR A 515 7.45 -28.43 -33.92
C THR A 515 6.75 -27.29 -34.67
N GLU A 516 6.70 -27.42 -35.99
CA GLU A 516 6.01 -26.46 -36.85
C GLU A 516 4.51 -26.42 -36.58
N ALA A 517 3.88 -27.60 -36.44
CA ALA A 517 2.46 -27.71 -36.09
C ALA A 517 2.12 -26.95 -34.79
N CYS A 518 2.89 -27.16 -33.71
CA CYS A 518 2.70 -26.40 -32.47
C CYS A 518 2.98 -24.90 -32.64
N SER A 519 3.95 -24.52 -33.46
CA SER A 519 4.27 -23.11 -33.72
C SER A 519 3.14 -22.38 -34.46
N VAL A 520 2.49 -23.03 -35.43
CA VAL A 520 1.32 -22.52 -36.14
C VAL A 520 0.12 -22.43 -35.20
N ALA A 521 -0.14 -23.50 -34.44
CA ALA A 521 -1.23 -23.55 -33.47
C ALA A 521 -1.10 -22.46 -32.39
N ALA A 522 0.10 -22.28 -31.83
CA ALA A 522 0.38 -21.24 -30.85
C ALA A 522 0.15 -19.82 -31.39
N SER A 523 0.36 -19.61 -32.69
CA SER A 523 0.08 -18.32 -33.32
C SER A 523 -1.42 -17.99 -33.33
N LYS A 524 -2.29 -19.01 -33.46
CA LYS A 524 -3.75 -18.85 -33.35
C LYS A 524 -4.14 -18.60 -31.89
N VAL A 525 -3.67 -19.45 -30.98
CA VAL A 525 -3.94 -19.34 -29.54
C VAL A 525 -3.50 -17.99 -28.97
N ALA A 526 -2.32 -17.50 -29.35
CA ALA A 526 -1.79 -16.23 -28.85
C ALA A 526 -2.54 -14.98 -29.35
N ALA A 527 -3.45 -15.12 -30.31
CA ALA A 527 -4.31 -14.05 -30.79
C ALA A 527 -5.60 -13.90 -29.96
N LEU A 528 -5.93 -14.89 -29.13
CA LEU A 528 -7.16 -14.95 -28.33
C LEU A 528 -7.02 -14.17 -27.00
N PRO A 529 -7.76 -13.06 -26.79
CA PRO A 529 -7.64 -12.24 -25.59
C PRO A 529 -7.76 -12.99 -24.26
N ALA A 530 -8.72 -13.91 -24.12
CA ALA A 530 -8.96 -14.63 -22.87
C ALA A 530 -7.79 -15.56 -22.51
N VAL A 531 -7.14 -16.17 -23.51
CA VAL A 531 -5.95 -17.00 -23.30
C VAL A 531 -4.76 -16.14 -22.86
N ARG A 532 -4.59 -14.95 -23.45
CA ARG A 532 -3.53 -14.02 -23.03
C ARG A 532 -3.74 -13.58 -21.58
N GLN A 533 -4.97 -13.23 -21.22
CA GLN A 533 -5.31 -12.84 -19.85
C GLN A 533 -5.02 -13.97 -18.85
N ALA A 534 -5.35 -15.22 -19.20
CA ALA A 534 -5.10 -16.39 -18.36
C ALA A 534 -3.61 -16.69 -18.15
N LEU A 535 -2.75 -16.37 -19.12
CA LEU A 535 -1.29 -16.57 -19.02
C LEU A 535 -0.54 -15.39 -18.38
N LEU A 536 -1.16 -14.23 -18.26
CA LEU A 536 -0.49 -13.00 -17.84
C LEU A 536 0.13 -13.10 -16.45
N ASP A 537 -0.64 -13.58 -15.47
CA ASP A 537 -0.14 -13.77 -14.10
C ASP A 537 1.04 -14.74 -14.09
N ARG A 538 0.94 -15.84 -14.85
CA ARG A 538 2.03 -16.82 -14.96
C ARG A 538 3.29 -16.25 -15.59
N GLN A 539 3.16 -15.40 -16.62
CA GLN A 539 4.30 -14.71 -17.21
C GLN A 539 4.97 -13.79 -16.18
N ARG A 540 4.17 -13.06 -15.39
CA ARG A 540 4.67 -12.15 -14.34
C ARG A 540 5.35 -12.88 -13.19
N ASP A 541 4.92 -14.10 -12.87
CA ASP A 541 5.52 -14.92 -11.81
C ASP A 541 6.97 -15.37 -12.14
N PHE A 542 7.44 -15.26 -13.40
CA PHE A 542 8.86 -15.47 -13.74
C PHE A 542 9.78 -14.34 -13.24
N ARG A 543 9.22 -13.19 -12.82
CA ARG A 543 10.02 -12.10 -12.27
C ARG A 543 10.48 -12.48 -10.87
N ALA A 544 11.70 -12.97 -10.76
CA ALA A 544 12.32 -13.33 -9.50
C ALA A 544 13.74 -12.76 -9.39
N ALA A 545 14.23 -12.57 -8.17
CA ALA A 545 15.62 -12.19 -7.94
C ALA A 545 16.57 -13.25 -8.54
N PRO A 546 17.72 -12.86 -9.13
CA PRO A 546 18.29 -11.50 -9.17
C PRO A 546 17.77 -10.60 -10.31
N GLY A 547 16.93 -11.11 -11.21
CA GLY A 547 16.39 -10.40 -12.36
C GLY A 547 15.83 -11.36 -13.41
N LEU A 548 15.16 -10.82 -14.43
CA LEU A 548 14.53 -11.58 -15.50
C LEU A 548 14.90 -11.02 -16.88
N VAL A 549 15.25 -11.91 -17.81
CA VAL A 549 15.25 -11.62 -19.25
C VAL A 549 14.06 -12.34 -19.88
N ALA A 550 13.11 -11.58 -20.38
CA ALA A 550 11.89 -12.10 -20.98
C ALA A 550 11.85 -11.75 -22.48
N GLU A 551 11.52 -12.74 -23.32
CA GLU A 551 11.39 -12.54 -24.76
C GLU A 551 10.00 -12.91 -25.27
N GLY A 552 9.56 -12.15 -26.28
CA GLY A 552 8.25 -12.31 -26.87
C GLY A 552 7.95 -11.27 -27.94
N ARG A 553 6.70 -10.81 -27.96
CA ARG A 553 6.19 -9.82 -28.94
C ARG A 553 5.64 -8.57 -28.28
N ASP A 554 5.28 -8.68 -27.02
CA ASP A 554 4.60 -7.66 -26.22
C ASP A 554 5.05 -7.70 -24.74
N ILE A 555 6.26 -8.19 -24.49
CA ILE A 555 6.86 -8.25 -23.16
C ILE A 555 6.97 -6.85 -22.57
N GLY A 556 7.53 -5.90 -23.33
CA GLY A 556 7.74 -4.53 -22.87
C GLY A 556 6.48 -3.65 -22.92
N SER A 557 5.43 -4.08 -23.63
CA SER A 557 4.21 -3.30 -23.81
C SER A 557 3.05 -3.76 -22.92
N VAL A 558 2.96 -5.05 -22.57
CA VAL A 558 1.82 -5.62 -21.83
C VAL A 558 2.27 -6.37 -20.58
N VAL A 559 3.28 -7.25 -20.71
CA VAL A 559 3.64 -8.16 -19.61
C VAL A 559 4.41 -7.41 -18.51
N PHE A 560 5.47 -6.69 -18.90
CA PHE A 560 6.37 -5.91 -18.05
C PHE A 560 6.56 -4.49 -18.63
N PRO A 561 5.51 -3.65 -18.57
CA PRO A 561 5.60 -2.26 -19.02
C PRO A 561 6.63 -1.44 -18.23
N ASP A 562 6.99 -1.88 -17.03
CA ASP A 562 8.00 -1.30 -16.14
C ASP A 562 9.41 -1.90 -16.34
N ALA A 563 9.64 -2.67 -17.42
CA ALA A 563 10.95 -3.26 -17.69
C ALA A 563 12.05 -2.19 -17.78
N SER A 564 13.12 -2.41 -17.00
CA SER A 564 14.30 -1.51 -16.91
C SER A 564 15.03 -1.30 -18.23
N LEU A 565 14.93 -2.27 -19.16
CA LEU A 565 15.41 -2.15 -20.53
C LEU A 565 14.42 -2.84 -21.47
N LYS A 566 14.02 -2.13 -22.51
CA LYS A 566 13.19 -2.67 -23.59
C LYS A 566 14.00 -2.67 -24.88
N VAL A 567 14.10 -3.81 -25.53
CA VAL A 567 14.81 -3.99 -26.80
C VAL A 567 13.83 -4.50 -27.84
N PHE A 568 13.76 -3.83 -28.98
CA PHE A 568 13.07 -4.34 -30.15
C PHE A 568 14.08 -4.98 -31.10
N LEU A 569 14.18 -6.31 -31.07
CA LEU A 569 15.14 -7.08 -31.83
C LEU A 569 14.53 -7.55 -33.15
N THR A 570 15.02 -6.97 -34.25
CA THR A 570 14.55 -7.24 -35.61
C THR A 570 15.66 -7.76 -36.53
N ALA A 571 15.27 -8.16 -37.74
CA ALA A 571 16.12 -8.42 -38.89
C ALA A 571 15.25 -8.42 -40.14
N SER A 572 15.84 -8.14 -41.30
CA SER A 572 15.14 -8.24 -42.58
C SER A 572 14.48 -9.61 -42.74
N VAL A 573 13.29 -9.65 -43.37
CA VAL A 573 12.57 -10.92 -43.61
C VAL A 573 13.47 -11.90 -44.36
N GLN A 574 14.26 -11.39 -45.30
CA GLN A 574 15.27 -12.15 -46.05
C GLN A 574 16.28 -12.85 -45.12
N ALA A 575 16.95 -12.10 -44.25
CA ALA A 575 17.93 -12.66 -43.33
C ALA A 575 17.31 -13.69 -42.37
N ARG A 576 16.07 -13.47 -41.94
CA ARG A 576 15.34 -14.42 -41.07
C ARG A 576 14.94 -15.71 -41.81
N ALA A 577 14.49 -15.60 -43.06
CA ALA A 577 14.19 -16.75 -43.90
C ALA A 577 15.45 -17.57 -44.19
N GLU A 578 16.58 -16.92 -44.49
CA GLU A 578 17.87 -17.58 -44.70
C GLU A 578 18.36 -18.35 -43.48
N ARG A 579 18.30 -17.73 -42.29
CA ARG A 579 18.63 -18.39 -41.02
C ARG A 579 17.74 -19.60 -40.76
N ARG A 580 16.43 -19.45 -40.99
CA ARG A 580 15.46 -20.53 -40.79
C ARG A 580 15.67 -21.67 -41.78
N TYR A 581 15.92 -21.36 -43.03
CA TYR A 581 16.25 -22.32 -44.08
C TYR A 581 17.48 -23.15 -43.68
N LYS A 582 18.58 -22.48 -43.29
CA LYS A 582 19.79 -23.15 -42.82
C LYS A 582 19.51 -24.09 -41.63
N GLN A 583 18.74 -23.63 -40.65
CA GLN A 583 18.36 -24.43 -39.49
C GLN A 583 17.56 -25.69 -39.85
N LEU A 584 16.68 -25.62 -40.85
CA LEU A 584 15.87 -26.75 -41.29
C LEU A 584 16.72 -27.78 -42.07
N ILE A 585 17.59 -27.30 -42.96
CA ILE A 585 18.52 -28.15 -43.72
C ILE A 585 19.50 -28.87 -42.78
N GLU A 586 20.05 -28.18 -41.78
CA GLU A 586 20.92 -28.79 -40.76
C GLU A 586 20.23 -29.90 -39.95
N LYS A 587 18.89 -29.87 -39.86
CA LYS A 587 18.07 -30.90 -39.20
C LYS A 587 17.58 -31.99 -40.16
N GLY A 588 18.03 -31.99 -41.42
CA GLY A 588 17.62 -32.96 -42.44
C GLY A 588 16.18 -32.77 -42.93
N MET A 589 15.58 -31.60 -42.73
CA MET A 589 14.22 -31.29 -43.19
C MET A 589 14.26 -30.57 -44.54
N ALA A 590 13.36 -30.94 -45.45
CA ALA A 590 13.17 -30.20 -46.70
C ALA A 590 12.59 -28.81 -46.39
N ALA A 591 13.16 -27.76 -47.00
CA ALA A 591 12.70 -26.39 -46.84
C ALA A 591 12.69 -25.66 -48.20
N ASN A 592 11.76 -24.73 -48.39
CA ASN A 592 11.67 -23.89 -49.58
C ASN A 592 11.81 -22.41 -49.16
N MET A 593 12.79 -21.70 -49.72
CA MET A 593 13.08 -20.31 -49.34
C MET A 593 11.91 -19.35 -49.64
N GLU A 594 11.26 -19.51 -50.78
CA GLU A 594 10.13 -18.66 -51.20
C GLU A 594 8.92 -18.84 -50.27
N SER A 595 8.62 -20.09 -49.88
CA SER A 595 7.58 -20.39 -48.89
C SER A 595 7.90 -19.75 -47.54
N LEU A 596 9.14 -19.90 -47.05
CA LEU A 596 9.56 -19.32 -45.76
C LEU A 596 9.49 -17.80 -45.76
N LEU A 597 9.87 -17.14 -46.86
CA LEU A 597 9.77 -15.69 -47.02
C LEU A 597 8.31 -15.22 -46.94
N ARG A 598 7.42 -15.89 -47.67
CA ARG A 598 5.99 -15.58 -47.67
C ARG A 598 5.38 -15.79 -46.29
N GLU A 599 5.63 -16.94 -45.67
CA GLU A 599 5.09 -17.28 -44.35
C GLU A 599 5.54 -16.32 -43.26
N LEU A 600 6.84 -15.93 -43.25
CA LEU A 600 7.35 -14.95 -42.29
C LEU A 600 6.74 -13.56 -42.53
N SER A 601 6.61 -13.13 -43.78
CA SER A 601 6.00 -11.84 -44.13
C SER A 601 4.53 -11.77 -43.70
N GLU A 602 3.73 -12.78 -44.05
CA GLU A 602 2.31 -12.86 -43.68
C GLU A 602 2.13 -12.95 -42.17
N ARG A 603 3.04 -13.64 -41.48
CA ARG A 603 3.01 -13.72 -40.02
C ARG A 603 3.31 -12.38 -39.38
N ASP A 604 4.33 -11.66 -39.83
CA ASP A 604 4.67 -10.36 -39.27
C ASP A 604 3.56 -9.33 -39.53
N ALA A 605 2.95 -9.33 -40.72
CA ALA A 605 1.78 -8.50 -41.03
C ALA A 605 0.62 -8.80 -40.08
N ARG A 606 0.30 -10.09 -39.85
CA ARG A 606 -0.73 -10.49 -38.87
C ARG A 606 -0.40 -10.08 -37.45
N ASP A 607 0.86 -10.24 -37.03
CA ASP A 607 1.30 -9.93 -35.67
C ASP A 607 1.33 -8.43 -35.39
N ALA A 608 1.68 -7.61 -36.38
CA ALA A 608 1.62 -6.16 -36.30
C ALA A 608 0.16 -5.64 -36.34
N ALA A 609 -0.72 -6.32 -37.10
CA ALA A 609 -2.12 -5.92 -37.25
C ALA A 609 -3.06 -6.42 -36.14
N ARG A 610 -2.55 -7.05 -35.07
CA ARG A 610 -3.40 -7.54 -33.97
C ARG A 610 -4.11 -6.39 -33.27
N ALA A 611 -5.40 -6.57 -32.98
CA ALA A 611 -6.17 -5.62 -32.18
C ALA A 611 -5.67 -5.53 -30.72
N VAL A 612 -5.17 -6.63 -30.18
CA VAL A 612 -4.62 -6.72 -28.81
C VAL A 612 -3.14 -7.08 -28.89
N ALA A 613 -2.31 -6.33 -28.17
CA ALA A 613 -0.86 -6.55 -28.08
C ALA A 613 -0.15 -6.68 -29.45
N PRO A 614 -0.28 -5.68 -30.35
CA PRO A 614 0.40 -5.73 -31.65
C PRO A 614 1.91 -5.72 -31.50
N LEU A 615 2.60 -6.46 -32.36
CA LEU A 615 4.05 -6.38 -32.47
C LEU A 615 4.44 -5.00 -33.01
N LYS A 616 5.05 -4.19 -32.16
CA LYS A 616 5.57 -2.87 -32.52
C LYS A 616 6.79 -2.51 -31.68
N GLN A 617 7.68 -1.71 -32.24
CA GLN A 617 8.70 -1.02 -31.45
C GLN A 617 8.01 0.04 -30.60
N LEU A 618 8.28 0.04 -29.29
CA LEU A 618 7.82 1.10 -28.40
C LEU A 618 8.74 2.32 -28.49
N PRO A 619 8.23 3.54 -28.19
CA PRO A 619 9.05 4.76 -28.20
C PRO A 619 10.27 4.70 -27.26
N ASP A 620 10.14 3.96 -26.16
CA ASP A 620 11.17 3.74 -25.14
C ASP A 620 11.97 2.43 -25.36
N ALA A 621 11.80 1.75 -26.51
CA ALA A 621 12.54 0.54 -26.85
C ALA A 621 13.73 0.81 -27.79
N GLU A 622 14.90 0.31 -27.39
CA GLU A 622 16.12 0.33 -28.17
C GLU A 622 16.02 -0.60 -29.39
N LEU A 623 16.29 -0.08 -30.58
CA LEU A 623 16.27 -0.89 -31.80
C LEU A 623 17.57 -1.70 -31.91
N LEU A 624 17.43 -3.02 -32.05
CA LEU A 624 18.53 -3.93 -32.38
C LEU A 624 18.24 -4.64 -33.70
N ASP A 625 18.77 -4.11 -34.80
CA ASP A 625 18.70 -4.75 -36.11
C ASP A 625 19.85 -5.75 -36.29
N THR A 626 19.51 -7.03 -36.24
CA THR A 626 20.49 -8.11 -36.36
C THR A 626 20.76 -8.54 -37.80
N THR A 627 20.25 -7.86 -38.82
CA THR A 627 20.35 -8.29 -40.24
C THR A 627 21.77 -8.68 -40.64
N CYS A 628 22.76 -7.85 -40.28
CA CYS A 628 24.18 -8.07 -40.56
C CYS A 628 25.02 -8.36 -39.31
N MET A 629 24.38 -8.70 -38.18
CA MET A 629 25.06 -8.97 -36.92
C MET A 629 25.06 -10.46 -36.60
N ASP A 630 26.16 -10.93 -36.02
CA ASP A 630 26.18 -12.24 -35.37
C ASP A 630 25.54 -12.19 -33.97
N VAL A 631 25.35 -13.37 -33.38
CA VAL A 631 24.72 -13.50 -32.05
C VAL A 631 25.59 -12.86 -30.96
N LYS A 632 26.92 -12.91 -31.06
CA LYS A 632 27.82 -12.35 -30.04
C LYS A 632 27.73 -10.83 -30.02
N GLN A 633 27.69 -10.20 -31.19
CA GLN A 633 27.49 -8.77 -31.33
C GLN A 633 26.13 -8.33 -30.78
N ALA A 634 25.06 -9.08 -31.08
CA ALA A 634 23.73 -8.81 -30.56
C ALA A 634 23.65 -8.94 -29.03
N VAL A 635 24.31 -9.95 -28.45
CA VAL A 635 24.41 -10.12 -26.98
C VAL A 635 25.22 -8.99 -26.34
N SER A 636 26.37 -8.61 -26.92
CA SER A 636 27.20 -7.48 -26.44
C SER A 636 26.40 -6.20 -26.41
N PHE A 637 25.64 -5.91 -27.47
CA PHE A 637 24.75 -4.75 -27.53
C PHE A 637 23.82 -4.70 -26.31
N VAL A 638 23.11 -5.79 -26.00
CA VAL A 638 22.17 -5.80 -24.87
C VAL A 638 22.91 -5.63 -23.54
N LEU A 639 24.03 -6.33 -23.34
CA LEU A 639 24.80 -6.25 -22.08
C LEU A 639 25.41 -4.86 -21.83
N GLU A 640 25.83 -4.16 -22.88
CA GLU A 640 26.30 -2.77 -22.79
C GLU A 640 25.19 -1.84 -22.30
N ARG A 641 23.96 -1.98 -22.83
CA ARG A 641 22.80 -1.16 -22.40
C ARG A 641 22.39 -1.49 -20.98
N VAL A 642 22.41 -2.75 -20.58
CA VAL A 642 22.16 -3.15 -19.19
C VAL A 642 23.15 -2.48 -18.24
N SER A 643 24.43 -2.42 -18.62
CA SER A 643 25.47 -1.77 -17.83
C SER A 643 25.23 -0.26 -17.71
N ALA A 644 24.84 0.39 -18.82
CA ALA A 644 24.49 1.80 -18.82
C ALA A 644 23.30 2.10 -17.89
N VAL A 645 22.21 1.33 -17.98
CA VAL A 645 21.02 1.48 -17.13
C VAL A 645 21.36 1.31 -15.65
N ARG A 646 22.18 0.30 -15.31
CA ARG A 646 22.62 0.08 -13.92
C ARG A 646 23.50 1.21 -13.40
N SER A 647 24.34 1.80 -14.23
CA SER A 647 25.21 2.92 -13.83
C SER A 647 24.45 4.22 -13.56
N MET A 648 23.28 4.41 -14.18
CA MET A 648 22.41 5.56 -13.91
C MET A 648 21.56 5.40 -12.65
N ALA A 649 21.37 4.15 -12.19
CA ALA A 649 20.54 3.81 -11.03
C ALA A 649 21.32 3.68 -9.71
N ALA A 650 22.66 3.64 -9.78
CA ALA A 650 23.58 3.60 -8.65
C ALA A 650 24.06 5.01 -8.30
#